data_AF-A0A3A6U6G8-F1
#
_entry.id   AF-A0A3A6U6G8-F1
#
_cell.length_a   1.000
_cell.length_b   1.000
_cell.length_c   1.000
_cell.angle_alpha   90.00
_cell.angle_beta   90.00
_cell.angle_gamma   90.00
#
_symmetry.space_group_name_H-M   'P 1'
#
loop_
_entity.id
_entity.type
_entity.pdbx_description
1 polymer ?
#
loop_
_entity_poly.entity_id
_entity_poly.type
_entity_poly.pdbx_seq_one_letter_code
_entity_poly.pdbx_strand_id
1 'polypeptide(L)'
;MPIDINKYYSLIVKMPCPSEGGPTLNLAFGKDTAKRWGVVFLQRIKTPNGLGTVIGEYKDRLWIWLDDNRGVSRWEVKDNLFSMKGFEPVKKPSMKSYPDEVEKYIENLFQCSINELVTFTQNPFLLIFGEESKQAIEAIEKNWGLWLEYTTTNLNTWSNYFTKYLQEHSQNPLEKMQQYGELTSRVTGIPKITIKEFNLSYVKEIKEVEEQIFELQQQKSSLLEQTTAKEDQEQIKGMFKNLEQVLHDKLEQLNKLEEQNRRQKMLTSQLNKVLTNQQFAEFNQHAKRIELTVNSLLAIKPQLQDKHFMKTYQAMLTLMAQYLYEQDLIEKQSEATDKTGKEEAEANLSPDLFTGLVFAMVAGDSTIKKAYYLRLINRLDNNNNAAKEMPVTFDLEIWAVSNPQQMINLCRFLFNNSKFKQFEEGLSYKEYPLFIFEIVKLKMSFILALNEVQKNNSKFSIPQEIKFHAQKTIDLLVDLILDGNEEIAIWAEKQIKGNKNPFIKNYRVYAALAEFYATPPHVNEEKGLFFYNEGKTSTKDPEENKQAKLVSILYEAIHGSTGEIRRAAVELLNQKREYHYLKLVGHKNPDAALLCLDYCLANNQLDEAKQYITLARKADRAKAAYFEALLVDKQKGDFMPFFLEAIEFGFAHAGYALRKMLSVLLEKKQIEEINERYLNLLNKPFVLNILTVPVIKDTIMAVYNSTGDTQQQEEFREKWMFNLLVVVKNTEIVQKTDLVVTIITECRELLSDEGLLVALSILSKQRYFDEPGDPFLLDAIAQIITEQDKKGPKHFFNLGIYDFLKNNTKLVVLLMNNSSSKERLAQCERFTSFIKKEQIRIEESDKVKNQPSLANLGLFGDNNNLPEEKGPSPSPMGTKKG
;
A
#
# COMPACT_ATOMS: atom_id res chain seq x y z
N MET A 1 26.06 -11.73 -0.67
CA MET A 1 25.05 -10.68 -0.96
C MET A 1 24.15 -11.23 -2.06
N PRO A 2 22.81 -11.18 -1.93
CA PRO A 2 21.94 -11.57 -3.03
C PRO A 2 22.19 -10.59 -4.18
N ILE A 3 22.58 -11.14 -5.32
CA ILE A 3 22.61 -10.42 -6.59
C ILE A 3 21.14 -10.01 -6.86
N ASP A 4 20.90 -8.80 -7.31
CA ASP A 4 19.56 -8.23 -7.59
C ASP A 4 19.48 -8.06 -9.10
N ILE A 5 18.78 -8.97 -9.81
CA ILE A 5 18.68 -8.94 -11.29
C ILE A 5 17.79 -7.79 -11.75
N ASN A 6 16.93 -7.25 -10.89
CA ASN A 6 16.16 -6.05 -11.22
C ASN A 6 17.03 -4.78 -11.25
N LYS A 7 18.11 -4.70 -10.48
CA LYS A 7 19.19 -3.70 -10.69
C LYS A 7 19.96 -3.88 -12.01
N TYR A 8 19.82 -5.02 -12.66
CA TYR A 8 20.52 -5.40 -13.89
C TYR A 8 19.67 -5.24 -15.17
N TYR A 9 18.45 -4.69 -15.10
CA TYR A 9 17.72 -4.22 -16.30
C TYR A 9 18.51 -3.16 -17.10
N SER A 10 19.47 -2.51 -16.45
CA SER A 10 20.58 -1.78 -17.07
C SER A 10 21.90 -2.28 -16.49
N LEU A 11 22.45 -3.36 -17.05
CA LEU A 11 23.67 -4.02 -16.59
C LEU A 11 24.93 -3.16 -16.80
N ILE A 12 25.16 -2.09 -16.01
CA ILE A 12 26.36 -1.22 -16.17
C ILE A 12 27.64 -1.97 -15.75
N VAL A 13 28.31 -2.61 -16.70
CA VAL A 13 29.62 -3.24 -16.55
C VAL A 13 30.72 -2.22 -16.83
N LYS A 14 31.61 -2.01 -15.86
CA LYS A 14 32.80 -1.13 -15.97
C LYS A 14 33.98 -1.90 -16.58
N MET A 15 34.14 -1.89 -17.90
CA MET A 15 35.29 -2.52 -18.56
C MET A 15 36.44 -1.54 -18.80
N PRO A 16 37.71 -1.92 -18.49
CA PRO A 16 38.88 -1.20 -18.98
C PRO A 16 39.00 -1.35 -20.50
N CYS A 17 39.22 -0.25 -21.21
CA CYS A 17 39.45 -0.25 -22.65
C CYS A 17 40.85 -0.84 -22.93
N PRO A 18 41.02 -1.74 -23.92
CA PRO A 18 42.32 -2.37 -24.22
C PRO A 18 43.37 -1.41 -24.82
N SER A 19 43.02 -0.14 -25.08
CA SER A 19 44.00 0.91 -25.31
C SER A 19 44.59 1.34 -23.96
N GLU A 20 45.83 0.92 -23.68
CA GLU A 20 46.62 1.28 -22.49
C GLU A 20 46.34 2.73 -22.03
N GLY A 21 45.48 2.90 -21.01
CA GLY A 21 45.14 4.20 -20.42
C GLY A 21 43.76 4.83 -20.71
N GLY A 22 42.81 4.14 -21.36
CA GLY A 22 41.48 4.70 -21.67
C GLY A 22 40.45 4.69 -20.51
N PRO A 23 39.43 5.59 -20.52
CA PRO A 23 38.39 5.64 -19.49
C PRO A 23 37.55 4.36 -19.44
N THR A 24 37.16 3.96 -18.23
CA THR A 24 36.29 2.80 -17.98
C THR A 24 34.95 2.97 -18.72
N LEU A 25 34.59 2.00 -19.56
CA LEU A 25 33.32 2.02 -20.28
C LEU A 25 32.24 1.40 -19.42
N ASN A 26 31.11 2.09 -19.30
CA ASN A 26 29.90 1.63 -18.63
C ASN A 26 28.99 0.93 -19.65
N LEU A 27 29.25 -0.34 -19.96
CA LEU A 27 28.43 -1.14 -20.87
C LEU A 27 27.12 -1.48 -20.19
N ALA A 28 25.95 -1.34 -20.82
CA ALA A 28 24.65 -1.76 -20.29
C ALA A 28 24.05 -2.88 -21.15
N PHE A 29 23.37 -3.87 -20.56
CA PHE A 29 22.61 -4.85 -21.34
C PHE A 29 21.21 -5.01 -20.75
N GLY A 30 20.17 -4.79 -21.55
CA GLY A 30 18.77 -4.87 -21.12
C GLY A 30 17.86 -5.53 -22.16
N LYS A 31 16.54 -5.57 -21.88
CA LYS A 31 15.53 -6.12 -22.82
C LYS A 31 15.52 -5.39 -24.16
N ASP A 32 15.70 -4.08 -24.13
CA ASP A 32 15.75 -3.26 -25.35
C ASP A 32 16.99 -3.58 -26.19
N THR A 33 18.14 -3.79 -25.56
CA THR A 33 19.36 -4.28 -26.20
C THR A 33 19.12 -5.65 -26.83
N ALA A 34 18.60 -6.62 -26.07
CA ALA A 34 18.35 -7.96 -26.58
C ALA A 34 17.39 -7.97 -27.79
N LYS A 35 16.33 -7.16 -27.73
CA LYS A 35 15.35 -7.02 -28.82
C LYS A 35 15.93 -6.33 -30.05
N ARG A 36 16.73 -5.28 -29.87
CA ARG A 36 17.35 -4.51 -30.96
C ARG A 36 18.38 -5.34 -31.71
N TRP A 37 19.26 -6.02 -30.98
CA TRP A 37 20.42 -6.71 -31.56
C TRP A 37 20.16 -8.20 -31.83
N GLY A 38 19.08 -8.77 -31.29
CA GLY A 38 18.74 -10.19 -31.46
C GLY A 38 19.62 -11.15 -30.68
N VAL A 39 20.37 -10.66 -29.67
CA VAL A 39 21.33 -11.44 -28.87
C VAL A 39 20.99 -11.41 -27.38
N VAL A 40 21.57 -12.33 -26.60
CA VAL A 40 21.49 -12.33 -25.13
C VAL A 40 22.85 -12.03 -24.47
N PHE A 41 22.83 -11.56 -23.22
CA PHE A 41 24.05 -11.30 -22.46
C PHE A 41 24.86 -12.59 -22.32
N LEU A 42 26.19 -12.49 -22.48
CA LEU A 42 27.13 -13.62 -22.52
C LEU A 42 26.89 -14.64 -23.65
N GLN A 43 26.04 -14.34 -24.64
CA GLN A 43 25.86 -15.22 -25.78
C GLN A 43 27.16 -15.38 -26.56
N ARG A 44 27.49 -16.63 -26.89
CA ARG A 44 28.56 -16.95 -27.83
C ARG A 44 28.06 -16.78 -29.26
N ILE A 45 28.82 -16.01 -30.03
CA ILE A 45 28.52 -15.68 -31.42
C ILE A 45 29.78 -15.87 -32.25
N LYS A 46 29.60 -16.28 -33.50
CA LYS A 46 30.66 -16.23 -34.49
C LYS A 46 30.59 -14.87 -35.16
N THR A 47 31.71 -14.17 -35.20
CA THR A 47 31.87 -12.86 -35.84
C THR A 47 32.79 -13.01 -37.06
N PRO A 48 32.88 -12.00 -37.95
CA PRO A 48 33.87 -11.96 -39.02
C PRO A 48 35.32 -12.07 -38.51
N ASN A 49 35.55 -11.68 -37.26
CA ASN A 49 36.87 -11.67 -36.62
C ASN A 49 37.11 -12.87 -35.69
N GLY A 50 36.28 -13.91 -35.76
CA GLY A 50 36.39 -15.11 -34.93
C GLY A 50 35.25 -15.25 -33.92
N LEU A 51 35.39 -16.21 -33.01
CA LEU A 51 34.41 -16.47 -31.95
C LEU A 51 34.45 -15.33 -30.92
N GLY A 52 33.29 -14.98 -30.36
CA GLY A 52 33.21 -13.92 -29.36
C GLY A 52 32.01 -14.03 -28.43
N THR A 53 32.09 -13.32 -27.31
CA THR A 53 31.08 -13.27 -26.24
C THR A 53 30.43 -11.89 -26.20
N VAL A 54 29.11 -11.83 -26.22
CA VAL A 54 28.36 -10.57 -26.06
C VAL A 54 28.48 -10.07 -24.62
N ILE A 55 28.97 -8.85 -24.42
CA ILE A 55 29.31 -8.30 -23.09
C ILE A 55 28.57 -7.00 -22.76
N GLY A 56 27.85 -6.37 -23.69
CA GLY A 56 27.03 -5.19 -23.38
C GLY A 56 26.84 -4.22 -24.55
N GLU A 57 26.10 -3.14 -24.30
CA GLU A 57 25.86 -2.02 -25.21
C GLU A 57 26.30 -0.70 -24.59
N TYR A 58 26.95 0.17 -25.35
CA TYR A 58 27.26 1.54 -24.89
C TYR A 58 27.18 2.51 -26.07
N LYS A 59 26.40 3.60 -25.89
CA LYS A 59 26.11 4.61 -26.93
C LYS A 59 25.60 3.99 -28.24
N ASP A 60 24.61 3.11 -28.14
CA ASP A 60 23.99 2.40 -29.28
C ASP A 60 24.96 1.53 -30.10
N ARG A 61 25.98 0.97 -29.43
CA ARG A 61 26.96 0.05 -30.04
C ARG A 61 27.06 -1.21 -29.22
N LEU A 62 26.99 -2.35 -29.88
CA LEU A 62 27.18 -3.66 -29.24
C LEU A 62 28.67 -3.93 -29.05
N TRP A 63 29.04 -4.35 -27.84
CA TRP A 63 30.39 -4.72 -27.47
C TRP A 63 30.49 -6.24 -27.33
N ILE A 64 31.49 -6.81 -27.98
CA ILE A 64 31.74 -8.25 -28.08
C ILE A 64 33.19 -8.49 -27.69
N TRP A 65 33.42 -9.40 -26.76
CA TRP A 65 34.76 -9.88 -26.43
C TRP A 65 35.18 -10.94 -27.43
N LEU A 66 36.21 -10.69 -28.22
CA LEU A 66 36.75 -11.64 -29.19
C LEU A 66 37.79 -12.55 -28.52
N ASP A 67 37.75 -13.83 -28.86
CA ASP A 67 38.70 -14.82 -28.36
C ASP A 67 40.14 -14.58 -28.88
N ASP A 68 41.10 -15.39 -28.41
CA ASP A 68 42.51 -15.39 -28.81
C ASP A 68 43.26 -14.06 -28.56
N ASN A 69 43.06 -13.46 -27.38
CA ASN A 69 43.69 -12.20 -26.96
C ASN A 69 43.39 -10.98 -27.86
N ARG A 70 42.35 -11.06 -28.70
CA ARG A 70 41.89 -9.92 -29.53
C ARG A 70 41.11 -8.88 -28.74
N GLY A 71 40.64 -9.25 -27.54
CA GLY A 71 40.03 -8.34 -26.59
C GLY A 71 38.66 -7.82 -27.02
N VAL A 72 38.26 -6.69 -26.44
CA VAL A 72 36.93 -6.11 -26.57
C VAL A 72 36.80 -5.34 -27.89
N SER A 73 35.85 -5.73 -28.74
CA SER A 73 35.54 -5.09 -30.02
C SER A 73 34.15 -4.45 -30.00
N ARG A 74 34.04 -3.24 -30.56
CA ARG A 74 32.77 -2.53 -30.76
C ARG A 74 32.21 -2.75 -32.15
N TRP A 75 30.90 -2.88 -32.27
CA TRP A 75 30.21 -3.08 -33.52
C TRP A 75 29.02 -2.12 -33.65
N GLU A 76 28.95 -1.44 -34.79
CA GLU A 76 27.88 -0.50 -35.13
C GLU A 76 26.94 -1.19 -36.14
N VAL A 77 25.78 -1.63 -35.67
CA VAL A 77 24.74 -2.23 -36.52
C VAL A 77 23.43 -1.49 -36.29
N LYS A 78 22.67 -1.23 -37.37
CA LYS A 78 21.39 -0.51 -37.31
C LYS A 78 20.20 -1.43 -36.99
N ASP A 79 20.37 -2.74 -37.17
CA ASP A 79 19.35 -3.79 -37.02
C ASP A 79 19.95 -5.03 -36.33
N ASN A 80 19.20 -6.15 -36.31
CA ASN A 80 19.61 -7.44 -35.75
C ASN A 80 21.01 -7.86 -36.22
N LEU A 81 21.88 -8.24 -35.28
CA LEU A 81 23.29 -8.59 -35.52
C LEU A 81 23.45 -9.70 -36.58
N PHE A 82 22.54 -10.67 -36.61
CA PHE A 82 22.59 -11.82 -37.53
C PHE A 82 22.13 -11.51 -38.96
N SER A 83 21.70 -10.27 -39.23
CA SER A 83 21.46 -9.79 -40.60
C SER A 83 22.76 -9.46 -41.34
N MET A 84 23.88 -9.28 -40.61
CA MET A 84 25.18 -8.98 -41.19
C MET A 84 25.93 -10.23 -41.64
N LYS A 85 26.57 -10.12 -42.81
CA LYS A 85 27.40 -11.20 -43.36
C LYS A 85 28.57 -11.51 -42.41
N GLY A 86 28.71 -12.78 -42.04
CA GLY A 86 29.78 -13.27 -41.16
C GLY A 86 29.41 -13.34 -39.67
N PHE A 87 28.20 -12.92 -39.29
CA PHE A 87 27.66 -13.16 -37.95
C PHE A 87 26.75 -14.38 -37.93
N GLU A 88 27.05 -15.34 -37.06
CA GLU A 88 26.23 -16.56 -36.91
C GLU A 88 26.02 -16.88 -35.41
N PRO A 89 24.80 -17.29 -35.00
CA PRO A 89 24.56 -17.73 -33.63
C PRO A 89 25.23 -19.10 -33.41
N VAL A 90 25.95 -19.25 -32.30
CA VAL A 90 26.51 -20.54 -31.89
C VAL A 90 25.37 -21.37 -31.28
N LYS A 91 24.87 -22.37 -32.01
CA LYS A 91 23.66 -23.12 -31.64
C LYS A 91 23.81 -24.01 -30.40
N LYS A 92 25.04 -24.34 -29.99
CA LYS A 92 25.38 -25.12 -28.77
C LYS A 92 26.79 -24.74 -28.29
N PRO A 93 26.97 -23.65 -27.53
CA PRO A 93 28.27 -23.35 -26.95
C PRO A 93 28.61 -24.43 -25.91
N SER A 94 29.73 -25.14 -26.06
CA SER A 94 30.20 -26.00 -24.96
C SER A 94 30.58 -25.12 -23.78
N MET A 95 30.25 -25.48 -22.53
CA MET A 95 30.57 -24.63 -21.37
C MET A 95 32.07 -24.33 -21.23
N LYS A 96 32.97 -25.16 -21.79
CA LYS A 96 34.42 -24.91 -21.88
C LYS A 96 34.85 -23.96 -23.01
N SER A 97 33.94 -23.14 -23.53
CA SER A 97 34.21 -22.31 -24.72
C SER A 97 34.47 -20.84 -24.43
N TYR A 98 34.49 -20.42 -23.16
CA TYR A 98 34.86 -19.05 -22.79
C TYR A 98 36.39 -18.96 -22.59
N PRO A 99 37.05 -17.89 -23.07
CA PRO A 99 38.45 -17.63 -22.73
C PRO A 99 38.64 -17.42 -21.22
N ASP A 100 39.75 -17.93 -20.65
CA ASP A 100 40.09 -17.79 -19.22
C ASP A 100 40.04 -16.32 -18.75
N GLU A 101 40.41 -15.37 -19.60
CA GLU A 101 40.36 -13.94 -19.30
C GLU A 101 38.92 -13.44 -19.13
N VAL A 102 37.99 -13.96 -19.94
CA VAL A 102 36.56 -13.64 -19.84
C VAL A 102 35.98 -14.26 -18.58
N GLU A 103 36.29 -15.54 -18.32
CA GLU A 103 35.83 -16.22 -17.11
C GLU A 103 36.30 -15.47 -15.86
N LYS A 104 37.61 -15.25 -15.70
CA LYS A 104 38.17 -14.53 -14.55
C LYS A 104 37.62 -13.11 -14.40
N TYR A 105 37.41 -12.41 -15.51
CA TYR A 105 36.89 -11.04 -15.46
C TYR A 105 35.43 -11.01 -15.00
N ILE A 106 34.59 -11.85 -15.59
CA ILE A 106 33.16 -11.97 -15.24
C ILE A 106 33.00 -12.49 -13.82
N GLU A 107 33.80 -13.49 -13.41
CA GLU A 107 33.81 -14.04 -12.06
C GLU A 107 34.20 -13.00 -11.00
N ASN A 108 35.25 -12.21 -11.26
CA ASN A 108 35.64 -11.12 -10.36
C ASN A 108 34.56 -10.04 -10.27
N LEU A 109 33.87 -9.75 -11.37
CA LEU A 109 32.87 -8.68 -11.42
C LEU A 109 31.58 -9.07 -10.70
N PHE A 110 31.10 -10.30 -10.90
CA PHE A 110 29.80 -10.76 -10.39
C PHE A 110 29.90 -11.66 -9.17
N GLN A 111 31.12 -12.03 -8.76
CA GLN A 111 31.38 -12.91 -7.62
C GLN A 111 30.70 -14.28 -7.75
N CYS A 112 30.50 -14.75 -8.98
CA CYS A 112 29.92 -16.06 -9.32
C CYS A 112 30.50 -16.56 -10.65
N SER A 113 30.49 -17.87 -10.87
CA SER A 113 31.04 -18.48 -12.09
C SER A 113 30.32 -18.00 -13.35
N ILE A 114 31.03 -17.92 -14.49
CA ILE A 114 30.38 -17.58 -15.76
C ILE A 114 29.25 -18.57 -16.10
N ASN A 115 29.40 -19.83 -15.68
CA ASN A 115 28.39 -20.88 -15.87
C ASN A 115 27.11 -20.59 -15.08
N GLU A 116 27.22 -20.09 -13.85
CA GLU A 116 26.07 -19.64 -13.06
C GLU A 116 25.35 -18.49 -13.78
N LEU A 117 26.07 -17.48 -14.27
CA LEU A 117 25.48 -16.35 -15.00
C LEU A 117 24.82 -16.76 -16.33
N VAL A 118 25.47 -17.61 -17.11
CA VAL A 118 24.95 -18.13 -18.38
C VAL A 118 23.66 -18.91 -18.15
N THR A 119 23.61 -19.74 -17.11
CA THR A 119 22.41 -20.51 -16.73
C THR A 119 21.22 -19.59 -16.43
N PHE A 120 21.43 -18.47 -15.73
CA PHE A 120 20.36 -17.51 -15.42
C PHE A 120 20.00 -16.59 -16.61
N THR A 121 20.94 -16.31 -17.51
CA THR A 121 20.75 -15.38 -18.65
C THR A 121 20.20 -16.06 -19.91
N GLN A 122 20.39 -17.38 -20.07
CA GLN A 122 19.97 -18.15 -21.26
C GLN A 122 18.72 -19.01 -21.06
N ASN A 123 17.90 -18.69 -20.05
CA ASN A 123 16.71 -19.41 -19.62
C ASN A 123 17.00 -20.73 -18.86
N PRO A 124 17.03 -20.71 -17.51
CA PRO A 124 17.35 -21.87 -16.68
C PRO A 124 16.31 -23.00 -16.76
N PHE A 125 15.07 -22.74 -17.22
CA PHE A 125 14.02 -23.77 -17.29
C PHE A 125 14.39 -24.93 -18.21
N LEU A 126 15.05 -24.65 -19.35
CA LEU A 126 15.55 -25.69 -20.27
C LEU A 126 16.55 -26.63 -19.60
N LEU A 127 17.39 -26.09 -18.72
CA LEU A 127 18.44 -26.83 -18.03
C LEU A 127 17.87 -27.64 -16.86
N ILE A 128 16.93 -27.07 -16.09
CA ILE A 128 16.25 -27.76 -14.98
C ILE A 128 15.47 -28.98 -15.46
N PHE A 129 14.73 -28.84 -16.57
CA PHE A 129 13.88 -29.91 -17.11
C PHE A 129 14.58 -30.73 -18.21
N GLY A 130 15.88 -30.52 -18.43
CA GLY A 130 16.72 -31.24 -19.41
C GLY A 130 17.77 -32.17 -18.78
N GLU A 131 18.67 -32.72 -19.59
CA GLU A 131 19.68 -33.72 -19.19
C GLU A 131 20.73 -33.19 -18.17
N GLU A 132 20.97 -31.88 -18.14
CA GLU A 132 21.96 -31.23 -17.26
C GLU A 132 21.36 -30.72 -15.93
N SER A 133 20.21 -31.26 -15.50
CA SER A 133 19.43 -30.68 -14.39
C SER A 133 20.16 -30.61 -13.06
N LYS A 134 21.05 -31.55 -12.75
CA LYS A 134 21.70 -31.61 -11.42
C LYS A 134 22.52 -30.35 -11.11
N GLN A 135 23.36 -29.92 -12.06
CA GLN A 135 24.20 -28.74 -11.87
C GLN A 135 23.36 -27.45 -11.84
N ALA A 136 22.31 -27.38 -12.67
CA ALA A 136 21.39 -26.25 -12.69
C ALA A 136 20.62 -26.11 -11.37
N ILE A 137 20.13 -27.21 -10.80
CA ILE A 137 19.43 -27.21 -9.49
C ILE A 137 20.39 -26.77 -8.38
N GLU A 138 21.61 -27.31 -8.33
CA GLU A 138 22.62 -26.93 -7.32
C GLU A 138 22.99 -25.43 -7.41
N ALA A 139 23.07 -24.87 -8.62
CA ALA A 139 23.30 -23.44 -8.84
C ALA A 139 22.12 -22.57 -8.37
N ILE A 140 20.89 -23.05 -8.56
CA ILE A 140 19.66 -22.39 -8.10
C ILE A 140 19.58 -22.38 -6.57
N GLU A 141 19.87 -23.51 -5.92
CA GLU A 141 19.86 -23.61 -4.45
C GLU A 141 20.87 -22.64 -3.82
N LYS A 142 22.05 -22.47 -4.42
CA LYS A 142 23.04 -21.47 -3.99
C LYS A 142 22.58 -20.02 -4.18
N ASN A 143 21.72 -19.79 -5.17
CA ASN A 143 21.26 -18.45 -5.58
C ASN A 143 19.73 -18.31 -5.44
N TRP A 144 19.18 -18.80 -4.33
CA TRP A 144 17.73 -18.94 -4.14
C TRP A 144 16.93 -17.64 -4.36
N GLY A 145 17.41 -16.51 -3.81
CA GLY A 145 16.72 -15.22 -3.96
C GLY A 145 16.58 -14.76 -5.41
N LEU A 146 17.62 -14.98 -6.22
CA LEU A 146 17.62 -14.67 -7.66
C LEU A 146 16.63 -15.53 -8.43
N TRP A 147 16.61 -16.81 -8.09
CA TRP A 147 15.70 -17.77 -8.70
C TRP A 147 14.24 -17.39 -8.47
N LEU A 148 13.87 -16.97 -7.25
CA LEU A 148 12.51 -16.52 -6.94
C LEU A 148 12.12 -15.26 -7.73
N GLU A 149 13.03 -14.30 -7.88
CA GLU A 149 12.80 -13.09 -8.69
C GLU A 149 12.61 -13.42 -10.18
N TYR A 150 13.47 -14.29 -10.71
CA TYR A 150 13.41 -14.74 -12.10
C TYR A 150 12.14 -15.54 -12.41
N THR A 151 11.79 -16.51 -11.55
CA THR A 151 10.57 -17.33 -11.71
C THR A 151 9.31 -16.51 -11.60
N THR A 152 9.27 -15.53 -10.68
CA THR A 152 8.14 -14.60 -10.57
C THR A 152 7.94 -13.82 -11.87
N THR A 153 9.02 -13.33 -12.48
CA THR A 153 8.96 -12.56 -13.73
C THR A 153 8.65 -13.43 -14.96
N ASN A 154 9.03 -14.70 -14.94
CA ASN A 154 8.92 -15.63 -16.08
C ASN A 154 7.96 -16.80 -15.80
N LEU A 155 6.97 -16.60 -14.94
CA LEU A 155 6.07 -17.66 -14.48
C LEU A 155 5.36 -18.40 -15.62
N ASN A 156 4.95 -17.69 -16.68
CA ASN A 156 4.32 -18.32 -17.86
C ASN A 156 5.27 -19.28 -18.59
N THR A 157 6.53 -18.86 -18.76
CA THR A 157 7.56 -19.69 -19.38
C THR A 157 7.85 -20.91 -18.51
N TRP A 158 8.00 -20.70 -17.20
CA TRP A 158 8.19 -21.80 -16.25
C TRP A 158 7.03 -22.80 -16.30
N SER A 159 5.79 -22.31 -16.25
CA SER A 159 4.57 -23.09 -16.35
C SER A 159 4.57 -23.98 -17.58
N ASN A 160 4.88 -23.44 -18.77
CA ASN A 160 4.94 -24.22 -20.00
C ASN A 160 5.97 -25.36 -19.94
N TYR A 161 7.17 -25.10 -19.43
CA TYR A 161 8.19 -26.14 -19.27
C TYR A 161 7.78 -27.19 -18.24
N PHE A 162 7.24 -26.75 -17.11
CA PHE A 162 6.80 -27.62 -16.04
C PHE A 162 5.62 -28.51 -16.46
N THR A 163 4.61 -27.95 -17.11
CA THR A 163 3.48 -28.71 -17.64
C THR A 163 3.93 -29.73 -18.68
N LYS A 164 4.79 -29.33 -19.62
CA LYS A 164 5.36 -30.24 -20.61
C LYS A 164 6.15 -31.37 -19.93
N TYR A 165 6.99 -31.03 -18.96
CA TYR A 165 7.76 -31.99 -18.20
C TYR A 165 6.85 -33.01 -17.49
N LEU A 166 5.82 -32.55 -16.78
CA LEU A 166 4.86 -33.43 -16.12
C LEU A 166 4.06 -34.26 -17.13
N GLN A 167 3.69 -33.74 -18.30
CA GLN A 167 3.01 -34.54 -19.33
C GLN A 167 3.90 -35.67 -19.87
N GLU A 168 5.19 -35.41 -20.04
CA GLU A 168 6.18 -36.38 -20.54
C GLU A 168 6.59 -37.40 -19.46
N HIS A 169 6.50 -37.04 -18.18
CA HIS A 169 7.00 -37.81 -17.03
C HIS A 169 5.92 -38.16 -16.00
N SER A 170 4.64 -37.99 -16.33
CA SER A 170 3.49 -38.37 -15.49
C SER A 170 3.34 -39.87 -15.36
N GLN A 171 3.94 -40.64 -16.28
CA GLN A 171 4.04 -42.09 -16.14
C GLN A 171 5.02 -42.46 -15.01
N ASN A 172 4.51 -43.27 -14.10
CA ASN A 172 4.93 -43.41 -12.72
C ASN A 172 6.44 -43.73 -12.55
N PRO A 173 7.21 -42.86 -11.86
CA PRO A 173 8.58 -43.18 -11.43
C PRO A 173 8.63 -44.45 -10.56
N LEU A 174 7.60 -44.73 -9.74
CA LEU A 174 7.47 -45.97 -8.96
C LEU A 174 7.21 -47.21 -9.82
N GLU A 175 6.45 -47.16 -10.93
CA GLU A 175 6.28 -48.33 -11.80
C GLU A 175 7.60 -48.71 -12.48
N LYS A 176 8.37 -47.71 -12.91
CA LYS A 176 9.75 -47.93 -13.35
C LYS A 176 10.58 -48.52 -12.21
N MET A 177 10.53 -47.94 -11.00
CA MET A 177 11.25 -48.43 -9.83
C MET A 177 10.84 -49.84 -9.39
N GLN A 178 9.56 -50.23 -9.50
CA GLN A 178 9.04 -51.55 -9.15
C GLN A 178 9.45 -52.59 -10.18
N GLN A 179 9.38 -52.27 -11.48
CA GLN A 179 9.94 -53.14 -12.53
C GLN A 179 11.43 -53.42 -12.28
N TYR A 180 12.18 -52.42 -11.81
CA TYR A 180 13.59 -52.60 -11.43
C TYR A 180 13.76 -53.26 -10.06
N GLY A 181 12.85 -53.00 -9.11
CA GLY A 181 12.75 -53.62 -7.79
C GLY A 181 12.62 -55.13 -7.90
N GLU A 182 11.72 -55.61 -8.76
CA GLU A 182 11.58 -57.02 -9.15
C GLU A 182 12.85 -57.59 -9.81
N LEU A 183 13.56 -56.79 -10.61
CA LEU A 183 14.87 -57.16 -11.16
C LEU A 183 15.94 -57.27 -10.06
N THR A 184 15.98 -56.36 -9.10
CA THR A 184 16.89 -56.42 -7.93
C THR A 184 16.55 -57.53 -6.96
N SER A 185 15.27 -57.81 -6.67
CA SER A 185 14.85 -58.90 -5.77
C SER A 185 15.16 -60.28 -6.36
N ARG A 186 15.08 -60.42 -7.70
CA ARG A 186 15.61 -61.59 -8.43
C ARG A 186 17.14 -61.72 -8.33
N VAL A 187 17.87 -60.63 -8.10
CA VAL A 187 19.34 -60.60 -7.92
C VAL A 187 19.75 -60.76 -6.45
N THR A 188 18.97 -60.26 -5.49
CA THR A 188 19.26 -60.25 -4.05
C THR A 188 18.58 -61.37 -3.27
N GLY A 189 17.73 -62.20 -3.91
CA GLY A 189 17.23 -63.47 -3.37
C GLY A 189 18.32 -64.54 -3.12
N ILE A 190 19.59 -64.16 -3.19
CA ILE A 190 20.74 -64.99 -2.85
C ILE A 190 21.03 -64.79 -1.35
N PRO A 191 21.05 -65.86 -0.54
CA PRO A 191 21.08 -65.78 0.92
C PRO A 191 22.27 -64.96 1.45
N LYS A 192 22.04 -64.20 2.53
CA LYS A 192 23.01 -63.32 3.25
C LYS A 192 24.44 -63.90 3.31
N ILE A 193 25.30 -63.48 2.38
CA ILE A 193 26.75 -63.68 2.49
C ILE A 193 27.34 -62.43 3.13
N THR A 194 27.93 -62.58 4.31
CA THR A 194 28.67 -61.51 4.99
C THR A 194 29.95 -61.23 4.21
N ILE A 195 30.07 -60.04 3.63
CA ILE A 195 31.28 -59.60 2.91
C ILE A 195 32.41 -59.46 3.94
N LYS A 196 33.33 -60.43 3.98
CA LYS A 196 34.62 -60.32 4.68
C LYS A 196 35.71 -59.87 3.71
N GLU A 197 36.75 -59.25 4.25
CA GLU A 197 37.84 -58.59 3.53
C GLU A 197 38.47 -59.45 2.42
N PHE A 198 38.86 -58.75 1.35
CA PHE A 198 39.38 -59.28 0.10
C PHE A 198 40.68 -60.07 0.30
N ASN A 199 40.75 -61.27 -0.27
CA ASN A 199 42.01 -61.88 -0.65
C ASN A 199 42.14 -61.96 -2.18
N LEU A 200 43.34 -61.63 -2.66
CA LEU A 200 43.77 -61.83 -4.04
C LEU A 200 43.60 -63.32 -4.40
N SER A 201 43.13 -63.58 -5.63
CA SER A 201 42.75 -64.89 -6.17
C SER A 201 43.67 -66.04 -5.72
N TYR A 202 43.10 -67.17 -5.33
CA TYR A 202 43.84 -68.35 -4.86
C TYR A 202 44.30 -69.29 -5.99
N VAL A 203 44.18 -68.87 -7.25
CA VAL A 203 44.47 -69.70 -8.43
C VAL A 203 45.94 -70.15 -8.46
N LYS A 204 46.86 -69.32 -7.95
CA LYS A 204 48.28 -69.66 -7.91
C LYS A 204 48.54 -70.72 -6.83
N GLU A 205 47.98 -70.54 -5.65
CA GLU A 205 48.10 -71.44 -4.50
C GLU A 205 47.44 -72.79 -4.77
N ILE A 206 46.30 -72.81 -5.50
CA ILE A 206 45.65 -74.03 -5.96
C ILE A 206 46.60 -74.82 -6.88
N LYS A 207 47.22 -74.16 -7.87
CA LYS A 207 48.19 -74.81 -8.76
C LYS A 207 49.43 -75.32 -8.04
N GLU A 208 49.98 -74.53 -7.11
CA GLU A 208 51.14 -74.93 -6.30
C GLU A 208 50.82 -76.17 -5.44
N VAL A 209 49.59 -76.30 -4.91
CA VAL A 209 49.16 -77.50 -4.17
C VAL A 209 48.91 -78.69 -5.10
N GLU A 210 48.33 -78.48 -6.28
CA GLU A 210 48.18 -79.53 -7.31
C GLU A 210 49.54 -80.10 -7.76
N GLU A 211 50.53 -79.23 -7.98
CA GLU A 211 51.91 -79.61 -8.30
C GLU A 211 52.56 -80.38 -7.13
N GLN A 212 52.38 -79.93 -5.88
CA GLN A 212 52.87 -80.65 -4.69
C GLN A 212 52.25 -82.04 -4.55
N ILE A 213 50.96 -82.20 -4.84
CA ILE A 213 50.30 -83.51 -4.83
C ILE A 213 50.91 -84.42 -5.90
N PHE A 214 51.14 -83.89 -7.11
CA PHE A 214 51.73 -84.63 -8.21
C PHE A 214 53.17 -85.08 -7.91
N GLU A 215 54.01 -84.18 -7.40
CA GLU A 215 55.38 -84.50 -6.98
C GLU A 215 55.40 -85.55 -5.86
N LEU A 216 54.51 -85.43 -4.87
CA LEU A 216 54.40 -86.37 -3.77
C LEU A 216 53.97 -87.78 -4.26
N GLN A 217 53.05 -87.86 -5.21
CA GLN A 217 52.64 -89.12 -5.85
C GLN A 217 53.76 -89.76 -6.67
N GLN A 218 54.57 -88.95 -7.38
CA GLN A 218 55.75 -89.45 -8.08
C GLN A 218 56.82 -89.98 -7.12
N GLN A 219 57.10 -89.26 -6.03
CA GLN A 219 58.06 -89.69 -5.01
C GLN A 219 57.61 -90.99 -4.34
N LYS A 220 56.31 -91.12 -4.02
CA LYS A 220 55.72 -92.35 -3.49
C LYS A 220 55.93 -93.53 -4.43
N SER A 221 55.63 -93.37 -5.73
CA SER A 221 55.81 -94.42 -6.74
C SER A 221 57.29 -94.83 -6.86
N SER A 222 58.20 -93.86 -6.93
CA SER A 222 59.65 -94.12 -7.01
C SER A 222 60.19 -94.83 -5.76
N LEU A 223 59.75 -94.46 -4.56
CA LEU A 223 60.19 -95.10 -3.31
C LEU A 223 59.62 -96.52 -3.16
N LEU A 224 58.39 -96.75 -3.61
CA LEU A 224 57.78 -98.09 -3.64
C LEU A 224 58.49 -99.03 -4.62
N GLU A 225 58.96 -98.53 -5.76
CA GLU A 225 59.76 -99.30 -6.73
C GLU A 225 61.14 -99.69 -6.19
N GLN A 226 61.74 -98.87 -5.32
CA GLN A 226 63.07 -99.09 -4.75
C GLN A 226 63.08 -99.98 -3.49
N THR A 227 61.92 -100.24 -2.90
CA THR A 227 61.81 -100.96 -1.62
C THR A 227 61.25 -102.36 -1.84
N THR A 228 61.99 -103.41 -1.47
CA THR A 228 61.60 -104.81 -1.70
C THR A 228 60.84 -105.47 -0.54
N ALA A 229 60.94 -104.92 0.67
CA ALA A 229 60.28 -105.45 1.86
C ALA A 229 58.81 -104.96 1.96
N LYS A 230 57.86 -105.89 2.12
CA LYS A 230 56.43 -105.58 2.18
C LYS A 230 56.04 -104.69 3.37
N GLU A 231 56.65 -104.90 4.53
CA GLU A 231 56.39 -104.09 5.73
C GLU A 231 56.82 -102.63 5.53
N ASP A 232 58.00 -102.41 4.95
CA ASP A 232 58.49 -101.07 4.63
C ASP A 232 57.64 -100.38 3.55
N GLN A 233 57.17 -101.13 2.54
CA GLN A 233 56.23 -100.61 1.53
C GLN A 233 54.89 -100.17 2.14
N GLU A 234 54.36 -100.91 3.12
CA GLU A 234 53.13 -100.52 3.83
C GLU A 234 53.37 -99.28 4.71
N GLN A 235 54.54 -99.21 5.37
CA GLN A 235 54.91 -98.07 6.19
C GLN A 235 55.07 -96.79 5.35
N ILE A 236 55.72 -96.88 4.19
CA ILE A 236 55.82 -95.80 3.19
C ILE A 236 54.42 -95.38 2.71
N LYS A 237 53.54 -96.33 2.34
CA LYS A 237 52.16 -96.02 1.97
C LYS A 237 51.41 -95.29 3.09
N GLY A 238 51.60 -95.69 4.34
CA GLY A 238 51.02 -95.03 5.52
C GLY A 238 51.50 -93.59 5.71
N MET A 239 52.81 -93.35 5.56
CA MET A 239 53.40 -92.00 5.68
C MET A 239 52.90 -91.05 4.58
N PHE A 240 52.88 -91.52 3.33
CA PHE A 240 52.41 -90.72 2.20
C PHE A 240 50.89 -90.48 2.24
N LYS A 241 50.10 -91.44 2.74
CA LYS A 241 48.64 -91.29 2.85
C LYS A 241 48.24 -90.08 3.72
N ASN A 242 48.94 -89.84 4.81
CA ASN A 242 48.67 -88.69 5.68
C ASN A 242 49.02 -87.36 4.99
N LEU A 243 50.13 -87.31 4.24
CA LEU A 243 50.55 -86.11 3.49
C LEU A 243 49.63 -85.83 2.29
N GLU A 244 49.23 -86.86 1.55
CA GLU A 244 48.24 -86.78 0.46
C GLU A 244 46.91 -86.24 0.99
N GLN A 245 46.44 -86.75 2.13
CA GLN A 245 45.19 -86.29 2.75
C GLN A 245 45.27 -84.80 3.14
N VAL A 246 46.35 -84.37 3.78
CA VAL A 246 46.53 -82.96 4.19
C VAL A 246 46.56 -82.03 2.97
N LEU A 247 47.22 -82.41 1.89
CA LEU A 247 47.26 -81.61 0.66
C LEU A 247 45.90 -81.59 -0.05
N HIS A 248 45.18 -82.72 -0.10
CA HIS A 248 43.83 -82.78 -0.65
C HIS A 248 42.83 -81.95 0.16
N ASP A 249 42.88 -82.01 1.49
CA ASP A 249 42.03 -81.20 2.36
C ASP A 249 42.32 -79.70 2.16
N LYS A 250 43.60 -79.32 2.02
CA LYS A 250 44.02 -77.94 1.71
C LYS A 250 43.53 -77.49 0.34
N LEU A 251 43.62 -78.36 -0.68
CA LEU A 251 43.12 -78.09 -2.03
C LEU A 251 41.60 -77.90 -2.02
N GLU A 252 40.86 -78.73 -1.29
CA GLU A 252 39.40 -78.61 -1.15
C GLU A 252 39.00 -77.28 -0.48
N GLN A 253 39.72 -76.88 0.57
CA GLN A 253 39.50 -75.60 1.24
C GLN A 253 39.78 -74.41 0.31
N LEU A 254 40.90 -74.43 -0.42
CA LEU A 254 41.25 -73.37 -1.37
C LEU A 254 40.22 -73.27 -2.51
N ASN A 255 39.75 -74.40 -3.05
CA ASN A 255 38.71 -74.42 -4.07
C ASN A 255 37.37 -73.86 -3.56
N LYS A 256 36.96 -74.19 -2.33
CA LYS A 256 35.77 -73.60 -1.70
C LYS A 256 35.90 -72.08 -1.55
N LEU A 257 37.07 -71.59 -1.13
CA LEU A 257 37.34 -70.16 -1.00
C LEU A 257 37.38 -69.44 -2.34
N GLU A 258 37.97 -70.02 -3.39
CA GLU A 258 38.00 -69.43 -4.72
C GLU A 258 36.59 -69.39 -5.36
N GLU A 259 35.77 -70.41 -5.13
CA GLU A 259 34.38 -70.41 -5.60
C GLU A 259 33.51 -69.37 -4.87
N GLN A 260 33.72 -69.18 -3.56
CA GLN A 260 33.12 -68.07 -2.82
C GLN A 260 33.56 -66.72 -3.39
N ASN A 261 34.86 -66.53 -3.66
CA ASN A 261 35.41 -65.33 -4.30
C ASN A 261 34.77 -65.06 -5.68
N ARG A 262 34.56 -66.09 -6.51
CA ARG A 262 33.91 -65.96 -7.83
C ARG A 262 32.45 -65.55 -7.71
N ARG A 263 31.68 -66.20 -6.82
CA ARG A 263 30.27 -65.86 -6.57
C ARG A 263 30.13 -64.44 -6.05
N GLN A 264 31.02 -64.02 -5.17
CA GLN A 264 31.03 -62.67 -4.61
C GLN A 264 31.44 -61.62 -5.65
N LYS A 265 32.45 -61.87 -6.50
CA LYS A 265 32.80 -60.97 -7.63
C LYS A 265 31.64 -60.81 -8.62
N MET A 266 30.92 -61.89 -8.92
CA MET A 266 29.73 -61.84 -9.78
C MET A 266 28.62 -60.98 -9.16
N LEU A 267 28.34 -61.16 -7.86
CA LEU A 267 27.39 -60.35 -7.10
C LEU A 267 27.80 -58.87 -7.05
N THR A 268 29.07 -58.56 -6.77
CA THR A 268 29.57 -57.18 -6.78
C THR A 268 29.48 -56.55 -8.17
N SER A 269 29.75 -57.30 -9.24
CA SER A 269 29.56 -56.81 -10.61
C SER A 269 28.10 -56.56 -10.95
N GLN A 270 27.18 -57.42 -10.51
CA GLN A 270 25.74 -57.23 -10.69
C GLN A 270 25.22 -56.03 -9.88
N LEU A 271 25.65 -55.89 -8.61
CA LEU A 271 25.33 -54.74 -7.77
C LEU A 271 25.86 -53.43 -8.37
N ASN A 272 27.12 -53.42 -8.83
CA ASN A 272 27.69 -52.26 -9.50
C ASN A 272 26.93 -51.92 -10.78
N LYS A 273 26.51 -52.91 -11.58
CA LYS A 273 25.67 -52.68 -12.76
C LYS A 273 24.33 -52.03 -12.42
N VAL A 274 23.70 -52.46 -11.32
CA VAL A 274 22.45 -51.86 -10.79
C VAL A 274 22.70 -50.43 -10.30
N LEU A 275 23.77 -50.20 -9.54
CA LEU A 275 24.13 -48.88 -9.01
C LEU A 275 24.57 -47.89 -10.12
N THR A 276 25.13 -48.38 -11.23
CA THR A 276 25.47 -47.56 -12.41
C THR A 276 24.31 -47.34 -13.38
N ASN A 277 23.11 -47.84 -13.07
CA ASN A 277 21.97 -47.75 -13.99
C ASN A 277 21.46 -46.30 -14.09
N GLN A 278 21.43 -45.74 -15.30
CA GLN A 278 21.00 -44.37 -15.63
C GLN A 278 19.59 -44.05 -15.08
N GLN A 279 18.73 -45.05 -14.95
CA GLN A 279 17.34 -44.87 -14.52
C GLN A 279 17.18 -44.54 -13.03
N PHE A 280 18.10 -45.00 -12.15
CA PHE A 280 18.14 -44.55 -10.75
C PHE A 280 18.59 -43.09 -10.63
N ALA A 281 19.51 -42.66 -11.51
CA ALA A 281 19.91 -41.26 -11.60
C ALA A 281 18.76 -40.38 -12.10
N GLU A 282 17.97 -40.84 -13.08
CA GLU A 282 16.76 -40.17 -13.56
C GLU A 282 15.69 -40.04 -12.46
N PHE A 283 15.47 -41.06 -11.64
CA PHE A 283 14.53 -40.99 -10.51
C PHE A 283 14.95 -39.93 -9.47
N ASN A 284 16.22 -39.97 -9.05
CA ASN A 284 16.75 -38.97 -8.11
C ASN A 284 16.70 -37.55 -8.69
N GLN A 285 16.95 -37.39 -9.99
CA GLN A 285 16.81 -36.11 -10.67
C GLN A 285 15.35 -35.65 -10.75
N HIS A 286 14.41 -36.56 -11.00
CA HIS A 286 12.98 -36.27 -11.00
C HIS A 286 12.54 -35.76 -9.64
N ALA A 287 12.88 -36.47 -8.55
CA ALA A 287 12.56 -36.06 -7.18
C ALA A 287 13.10 -34.65 -6.87
N LYS A 288 14.36 -34.36 -7.23
CA LYS A 288 14.95 -33.03 -7.06
C LYS A 288 14.24 -31.93 -7.85
N ARG A 289 13.79 -32.20 -9.08
CA ARG A 289 13.01 -31.23 -9.89
C ARG A 289 11.65 -30.93 -9.26
N ILE A 290 10.99 -31.96 -8.75
CA ILE A 290 9.71 -31.83 -8.03
C ILE A 290 9.92 -31.03 -6.75
N GLU A 291 10.90 -31.39 -5.91
CA GLU A 291 11.24 -30.68 -4.67
C GLU A 291 11.58 -29.20 -4.94
N LEU A 292 12.43 -28.92 -5.93
CA LEU A 292 12.73 -27.56 -6.36
C LEU A 292 11.43 -26.82 -6.71
N THR A 293 10.54 -27.44 -7.47
CA THR A 293 9.27 -26.84 -7.88
C THR A 293 8.35 -26.58 -6.69
N VAL A 294 8.24 -27.51 -5.75
CA VAL A 294 7.48 -27.35 -4.50
C VAL A 294 7.99 -26.13 -3.73
N ASN A 295 9.29 -26.12 -3.45
CA ASN A 295 9.92 -25.07 -2.66
C ASN A 295 9.81 -23.70 -3.34
N SER A 296 9.92 -23.68 -4.67
CA SER A 296 9.78 -22.45 -5.46
C SER A 296 8.36 -21.90 -5.40
N LEU A 297 7.35 -22.75 -5.60
CA LEU A 297 5.95 -22.33 -5.53
C LEU A 297 5.60 -21.79 -4.14
N LEU A 298 6.05 -22.43 -3.06
CA LEU A 298 5.80 -21.94 -1.69
C LEU A 298 6.55 -20.64 -1.33
N ALA A 299 7.64 -20.34 -2.02
CA ALA A 299 8.49 -19.18 -1.72
C ALA A 299 8.20 -17.95 -2.61
N ILE A 300 7.49 -18.13 -3.72
CA ILE A 300 7.04 -17.02 -4.57
C ILE A 300 5.97 -16.22 -3.84
N LYS A 301 6.19 -14.91 -3.68
CA LYS A 301 5.22 -14.00 -3.08
C LYS A 301 4.24 -13.50 -4.16
N PRO A 302 2.98 -13.95 -4.16
CA PRO A 302 2.05 -13.62 -5.23
C PRO A 302 1.69 -12.13 -5.25
N GLN A 303 1.71 -11.51 -6.43
CA GLN A 303 1.20 -10.16 -6.62
C GLN A 303 -0.31 -10.22 -6.88
N LEU A 304 -1.11 -10.14 -5.82
CA LEU A 304 -2.58 -10.32 -5.88
C LEU A 304 -3.30 -9.38 -6.88
N GLN A 305 -2.71 -8.24 -7.20
CA GLN A 305 -3.27 -7.27 -8.15
C GLN A 305 -3.09 -7.68 -9.62
N ASP A 306 -2.08 -8.51 -9.94
CA ASP A 306 -1.87 -9.02 -11.30
C ASP A 306 -2.71 -10.28 -11.54
N LYS A 307 -3.89 -10.06 -12.13
CA LYS A 307 -4.83 -11.13 -12.49
C LYS A 307 -4.21 -12.18 -13.41
N HIS A 308 -3.30 -11.79 -14.31
CA HIS A 308 -2.67 -12.73 -15.24
C HIS A 308 -1.67 -13.62 -14.49
N PHE A 309 -0.82 -13.02 -13.67
CA PHE A 309 0.12 -13.76 -12.83
C PHE A 309 -0.61 -14.76 -11.94
N MET A 310 -1.65 -14.31 -11.23
CA MET A 310 -2.41 -15.15 -10.30
C MET A 310 -3.06 -16.35 -11.00
N LYS A 311 -3.59 -16.16 -12.21
CA LYS A 311 -4.18 -17.26 -12.99
C LYS A 311 -3.16 -18.35 -13.31
N THR A 312 -1.97 -17.99 -13.77
CA THR A 312 -0.91 -18.96 -14.07
C THR A 312 -0.40 -19.63 -12.79
N TYR A 313 -0.22 -18.84 -11.72
CA TYR A 313 0.27 -19.33 -10.43
C TYR A 313 -0.68 -20.37 -9.81
N GLN A 314 -1.98 -20.06 -9.77
CA GLN A 314 -3.01 -20.99 -9.30
C GLN A 314 -3.06 -22.27 -10.14
N ALA A 315 -2.95 -22.16 -11.47
CA ALA A 315 -2.92 -23.33 -12.35
C ALA A 315 -1.72 -24.24 -12.07
N MET A 316 -0.53 -23.68 -11.83
CA MET A 316 0.66 -24.45 -11.45
C MET A 316 0.51 -25.13 -10.10
N LEU A 317 -0.02 -24.42 -9.09
CA LEU A 317 -0.31 -24.99 -7.77
C LEU A 317 -1.32 -26.14 -7.87
N THR A 318 -2.39 -25.99 -8.64
CA THR A 318 -3.36 -27.06 -8.90
C THR A 318 -2.71 -28.25 -9.56
N LEU A 319 -1.92 -28.04 -10.62
CA LEU A 319 -1.24 -29.11 -11.35
C LEU A 319 -0.28 -29.88 -10.42
N MET A 320 0.48 -29.18 -9.59
CA MET A 320 1.38 -29.81 -8.62
C MET A 320 0.61 -30.55 -7.53
N ALA A 321 -0.49 -29.99 -7.03
CA ALA A 321 -1.36 -30.67 -6.07
C ALA A 321 -1.98 -31.95 -6.63
N GLN A 322 -2.38 -31.94 -7.91
CA GLN A 322 -2.87 -33.12 -8.63
C GLN A 322 -1.78 -34.17 -8.77
N TYR A 323 -0.59 -33.77 -9.21
CA TYR A 323 0.56 -34.66 -9.34
C TYR A 323 0.88 -35.36 -8.01
N LEU A 324 1.02 -34.61 -6.91
CA LEU A 324 1.29 -35.18 -5.59
C LEU A 324 0.16 -36.11 -5.08
N TYR A 325 -1.09 -35.84 -5.47
CA TYR A 325 -2.23 -36.67 -5.09
C TYR A 325 -2.18 -38.03 -5.77
N GLU A 326 -1.83 -38.03 -7.06
CA GLU A 326 -1.67 -39.23 -7.88
C GLU A 326 -0.49 -40.07 -7.40
N GLN A 327 0.66 -39.45 -7.09
CA GLN A 327 1.81 -40.17 -6.53
C GLN A 327 1.46 -40.87 -5.20
N ASP A 328 0.82 -40.16 -4.27
CA ASP A 328 0.38 -40.74 -2.99
C ASP A 328 -0.68 -41.86 -3.20
N LEU A 329 -1.56 -41.78 -4.22
CA LEU A 329 -2.49 -42.88 -4.55
C LEU A 329 -1.74 -44.15 -4.94
N ILE A 330 -0.70 -44.02 -5.74
CA ILE A 330 -0.01 -45.17 -6.32
C ILE A 330 0.90 -45.86 -5.29
N GLU A 331 1.66 -45.10 -4.49
CA GLU A 331 2.52 -45.66 -3.42
C GLU A 331 1.75 -46.63 -2.50
N LYS A 332 0.50 -46.30 -2.17
CA LYS A 332 -0.33 -47.15 -1.31
C LYS A 332 -0.86 -48.40 -2.01
N GLN A 333 -1.11 -48.35 -3.32
CA GLN A 333 -1.51 -49.55 -4.07
C GLN A 333 -0.35 -50.54 -4.14
N SER A 334 0.89 -50.05 -4.28
CA SER A 334 2.10 -50.89 -4.24
C SER A 334 2.38 -51.53 -2.89
N GLU A 335 2.18 -50.81 -1.77
CA GLU A 335 2.34 -51.37 -0.43
C GLU A 335 1.30 -52.47 -0.12
N ALA A 336 0.07 -52.33 -0.63
CA ALA A 336 -0.99 -53.32 -0.42
C ALA A 336 -0.74 -54.66 -1.14
N THR A 337 0.08 -54.65 -2.20
CA THR A 337 0.47 -55.85 -2.94
C THR A 337 1.64 -56.62 -2.30
N ASP A 338 2.51 -55.95 -1.53
CA ASP A 338 3.66 -56.57 -0.84
C ASP A 338 3.26 -57.15 0.53
N LYS A 339 2.53 -58.27 0.50
CA LYS A 339 2.00 -58.96 1.70
C LYS A 339 3.03 -59.71 2.57
N THR A 340 4.32 -59.43 2.47
CA THR A 340 5.37 -60.15 3.23
C THR A 340 5.96 -59.40 4.42
N GLY A 341 5.65 -58.11 4.60
CA GLY A 341 6.15 -57.30 5.73
C GLY A 341 5.04 -56.84 6.68
N LYS A 342 4.46 -57.77 7.45
CA LYS A 342 3.62 -57.37 8.60
C LYS A 342 4.55 -56.83 9.69
N GLU A 343 4.59 -55.50 9.85
CA GLU A 343 4.55 -54.81 11.17
C GLU A 343 4.97 -53.32 11.15
N GLU A 344 5.48 -52.74 10.04
CA GLU A 344 5.93 -51.32 10.06
C GLU A 344 5.12 -50.33 9.20
N ALA A 345 4.15 -50.79 8.41
CA ALA A 345 3.45 -49.95 7.42
C ALA A 345 2.39 -48.96 7.98
N GLU A 346 2.07 -49.00 9.27
CA GLU A 346 0.95 -48.19 9.81
C GLU A 346 1.32 -46.78 10.30
N ALA A 347 2.60 -46.38 10.32
CA ALA A 347 3.00 -45.13 11.00
C ALA A 347 3.54 -43.99 10.12
N ASN A 348 3.98 -44.24 8.88
CA ASN A 348 4.65 -43.21 8.08
C ASN A 348 3.72 -42.66 6.99
N LEU A 349 3.08 -41.53 7.28
CA LEU A 349 2.39 -40.72 6.26
C LEU A 349 3.40 -40.23 5.22
N SER A 350 3.09 -40.38 3.94
CA SER A 350 3.90 -39.80 2.87
C SER A 350 4.01 -38.28 3.09
N PRO A 351 5.22 -37.70 2.98
CA PRO A 351 5.43 -36.25 3.09
C PRO A 351 4.56 -35.42 2.14
N ASP A 352 4.06 -36.02 1.06
CA ASP A 352 3.43 -35.32 -0.05
C ASP A 352 1.95 -34.98 0.15
N LEU A 353 1.26 -35.72 1.05
CA LEU A 353 -0.16 -35.52 1.31
C LEU A 353 -0.49 -34.11 1.82
N PHE A 354 0.23 -33.64 2.85
CA PHE A 354 -0.04 -32.31 3.44
C PHE A 354 0.45 -31.19 2.52
N THR A 355 1.56 -31.39 1.82
CA THR A 355 2.08 -30.43 0.83
C THR A 355 1.07 -30.21 -0.29
N GLY A 356 0.54 -31.30 -0.85
CA GLY A 356 -0.46 -31.24 -1.91
C GLY A 356 -1.79 -30.63 -1.46
N LEU A 357 -2.25 -30.94 -0.24
CA LEU A 357 -3.42 -30.26 0.34
C LEU A 357 -3.19 -28.76 0.50
N VAL A 358 -2.02 -28.33 0.99
CA VAL A 358 -1.67 -26.91 1.14
C VAL A 358 -1.65 -26.21 -0.22
N PHE A 359 -1.07 -26.81 -1.25
CA PHE A 359 -1.13 -26.26 -2.61
C PHE A 359 -2.55 -26.16 -3.14
N ALA A 360 -3.39 -27.16 -2.91
CA ALA A 360 -4.80 -27.10 -3.27
C ALA A 360 -5.55 -25.96 -2.55
N MET A 361 -5.22 -25.72 -1.28
CA MET A 361 -5.77 -24.61 -0.49
C MET A 361 -5.31 -23.25 -1.01
N VAL A 362 -4.01 -23.08 -1.29
CA VAL A 362 -3.44 -21.83 -1.83
C VAL A 362 -3.97 -21.54 -3.24
N ALA A 363 -4.12 -22.56 -4.07
CA ALA A 363 -4.63 -22.44 -5.44
C ALA A 363 -6.10 -21.97 -5.47
N GLY A 364 -6.86 -22.25 -4.41
CA GLY A 364 -8.32 -22.10 -4.40
C GLY A 364 -9.05 -23.17 -5.21
N ASP A 365 -8.36 -24.22 -5.68
CA ASP A 365 -8.98 -25.30 -6.46
C ASP A 365 -9.91 -26.13 -5.59
N SER A 366 -11.19 -26.13 -5.94
CA SER A 366 -12.19 -26.81 -5.13
C SER A 366 -12.14 -28.34 -5.31
N THR A 367 -11.79 -28.85 -6.49
CA THR A 367 -11.94 -30.28 -6.79
C THR A 367 -10.80 -31.11 -6.21
N ILE A 368 -9.55 -30.70 -6.42
CA ILE A 368 -8.40 -31.45 -5.89
C ILE A 368 -8.34 -31.35 -4.36
N LYS A 369 -8.67 -30.19 -3.79
CA LYS A 369 -8.81 -29.98 -2.35
C LYS A 369 -9.85 -30.92 -1.75
N LYS A 370 -11.02 -31.06 -2.37
CA LYS A 370 -12.07 -32.01 -1.95
C LYS A 370 -11.57 -33.46 -2.01
N ALA A 371 -10.80 -33.83 -3.03
CA ALA A 371 -10.21 -35.16 -3.14
C ALA A 371 -9.22 -35.46 -2.00
N TYR A 372 -8.40 -34.50 -1.58
CA TYR A 372 -7.55 -34.63 -0.41
C TYR A 372 -8.35 -34.77 0.90
N TYR A 373 -9.41 -33.98 1.09
CA TYR A 373 -10.26 -34.12 2.28
C TYR A 373 -10.94 -35.48 2.36
N LEU A 374 -11.56 -35.95 1.26
CA LEU A 374 -12.16 -37.29 1.20
C LEU A 374 -11.14 -38.39 1.52
N ARG A 375 -9.93 -38.27 0.96
CA ARG A 375 -8.85 -39.22 1.24
C ARG A 375 -8.46 -39.24 2.71
N LEU A 376 -8.34 -38.08 3.34
CA LEU A 376 -8.05 -37.97 4.77
C LEU A 376 -9.18 -38.55 5.63
N ILE A 377 -10.44 -38.28 5.26
CA ILE A 377 -11.62 -38.82 5.94
C ILE A 377 -11.64 -40.35 5.86
N ASN A 378 -11.45 -40.91 4.65
CA ASN A 378 -11.43 -42.36 4.43
C ASN A 378 -10.30 -43.05 5.21
N ARG A 379 -9.17 -42.37 5.44
CA ARG A 379 -8.09 -42.91 6.28
C ARG A 379 -8.43 -42.92 7.77
N LEU A 380 -9.27 -42.00 8.24
CA LEU A 380 -9.65 -41.87 9.64
C LEU A 380 -10.89 -42.71 9.99
N ASP A 381 -11.67 -43.14 9.00
CA ASP A 381 -12.86 -43.98 9.21
C ASP A 381 -12.53 -45.47 9.07
N ASN A 382 -12.18 -46.11 10.19
CA ASN A 382 -11.81 -47.54 10.26
C ASN A 382 -12.94 -48.51 9.84
N ASN A 383 -14.19 -48.03 9.71
CA ASN A 383 -15.34 -48.87 9.42
C ASN A 383 -15.72 -48.92 7.93
N ASN A 384 -14.97 -48.27 7.03
CA ASN A 384 -15.30 -48.18 5.59
C ASN A 384 -16.73 -47.66 5.31
N ASN A 385 -17.31 -46.89 6.24
CA ASN A 385 -18.62 -46.29 6.07
C ASN A 385 -18.55 -44.90 5.39
N ALA A 386 -17.35 -44.36 5.18
CA ALA A 386 -17.13 -43.06 4.57
C ALA A 386 -17.37 -43.05 3.05
N ALA A 387 -18.46 -42.38 2.68
CA ALA A 387 -18.71 -41.67 1.42
C ALA A 387 -18.33 -42.37 0.10
N LYS A 388 -19.33 -42.96 -0.56
CA LYS A 388 -19.34 -43.18 -2.03
C LYS A 388 -19.42 -41.85 -2.82
N GLU A 389 -19.17 -40.72 -2.19
CA GLU A 389 -19.35 -39.40 -2.80
C GLU A 389 -18.15 -39.07 -3.68
N MET A 390 -18.44 -38.60 -4.90
CA MET A 390 -17.41 -38.16 -5.83
C MET A 390 -16.80 -36.82 -5.35
N PRO A 391 -15.48 -36.59 -5.53
CA PRO A 391 -14.84 -35.34 -5.15
C PRO A 391 -15.50 -34.08 -5.70
N VAL A 392 -16.16 -34.16 -6.86
CA VAL A 392 -16.87 -33.02 -7.48
C VAL A 392 -18.08 -32.58 -6.65
N THR A 393 -18.84 -33.53 -6.09
CA THR A 393 -20.07 -33.28 -5.34
C THR A 393 -19.85 -33.08 -3.85
N PHE A 394 -18.68 -33.47 -3.34
CA PHE A 394 -18.33 -33.34 -1.93
C PHE A 394 -18.26 -31.87 -1.49
N ASP A 395 -18.78 -31.55 -0.31
CA ASP A 395 -18.63 -30.25 0.33
C ASP A 395 -18.33 -30.48 1.81
N LEU A 396 -17.15 -30.04 2.25
CA LEU A 396 -16.69 -30.28 3.62
C LEU A 396 -17.58 -29.56 4.66
N GLU A 397 -18.09 -28.37 4.35
CA GLU A 397 -18.97 -27.62 5.27
C GLU A 397 -20.30 -28.34 5.45
N ILE A 398 -20.90 -28.85 4.36
CA ILE A 398 -22.15 -29.62 4.40
C ILE A 398 -21.93 -30.96 5.10
N TRP A 399 -20.86 -31.68 4.73
CA TRP A 399 -20.53 -32.98 5.31
C TRP A 399 -20.25 -32.89 6.81
N ALA A 400 -19.58 -31.83 7.26
CA ALA A 400 -19.26 -31.60 8.67
C ALA A 400 -20.52 -31.45 9.55
N VAL A 401 -21.61 -30.89 9.02
CA VAL A 401 -22.90 -30.76 9.74
C VAL A 401 -23.50 -32.14 10.00
N SER A 402 -23.42 -33.06 9.03
CA SER A 402 -23.95 -34.42 9.17
C SER A 402 -23.01 -35.37 9.93
N ASN A 403 -21.71 -35.05 10.01
CA ASN A 403 -20.67 -35.92 10.58
C ASN A 403 -19.76 -35.17 11.58
N PRO A 404 -20.31 -34.61 12.68
CA PRO A 404 -19.56 -33.72 13.56
C PRO A 404 -18.38 -34.43 14.27
N GLN A 405 -18.54 -35.70 14.66
CA GLN A 405 -17.47 -36.44 15.34
C GLN A 405 -16.29 -36.74 14.41
N GLN A 406 -16.56 -37.08 13.16
CA GLN A 406 -15.54 -37.32 12.14
C GLN A 406 -14.84 -36.01 11.76
N MET A 407 -15.56 -34.90 11.69
CA MET A 407 -14.97 -33.57 11.47
C MET A 407 -13.99 -33.18 12.58
N ILE A 408 -14.36 -33.45 13.85
CA ILE A 408 -13.46 -33.23 15.01
C ILE A 408 -12.17 -34.05 14.87
N ASN A 409 -12.29 -35.33 14.50
CA ASN A 409 -11.14 -36.21 14.32
C ASN A 409 -10.24 -35.72 13.16
N LEU A 410 -10.83 -35.34 12.03
CA LEU A 410 -10.10 -34.78 10.89
C LEU A 410 -9.32 -33.52 11.26
N CYS A 411 -9.97 -32.57 11.94
CA CYS A 411 -9.33 -31.32 12.33
C CYS A 411 -8.23 -31.54 13.37
N ARG A 412 -8.46 -32.40 14.38
CA ARG A 412 -7.41 -32.74 15.35
C ARG A 412 -6.24 -33.45 14.68
N PHE A 413 -6.48 -34.30 13.70
CA PHE A 413 -5.43 -34.94 12.91
C PHE A 413 -4.61 -33.91 12.13
N LEU A 414 -5.27 -33.01 11.39
CA LEU A 414 -4.62 -31.94 10.62
C LEU A 414 -3.83 -30.99 11.53
N PHE A 415 -4.48 -30.40 12.53
CA PHE A 415 -3.88 -29.38 13.39
C PHE A 415 -2.90 -29.94 14.42
N ASN A 416 -2.82 -31.25 14.65
CA ASN A 416 -1.75 -31.85 15.48
C ASN A 416 -0.56 -32.36 14.65
N ASN A 417 -0.68 -32.44 13.33
CA ASN A 417 0.42 -32.85 12.47
C ASN A 417 1.51 -31.76 12.41
N SER A 418 2.77 -32.14 12.64
CA SER A 418 3.91 -31.22 12.68
C SER A 418 4.14 -30.49 11.35
N LYS A 419 4.00 -31.19 10.22
CA LYS A 419 4.20 -30.61 8.88
C LYS A 419 3.10 -29.63 8.51
N PHE A 420 1.83 -29.98 8.81
CA PHE A 420 0.72 -29.04 8.60
C PHE A 420 0.83 -27.78 9.48
N LYS A 421 1.25 -27.93 10.74
CA LYS A 421 1.55 -26.77 11.61
C LYS A 421 2.64 -25.87 11.03
N GLN A 422 3.72 -26.43 10.49
CA GLN A 422 4.78 -25.65 9.84
C GLN A 422 4.25 -24.84 8.66
N PHE A 423 3.34 -25.40 7.85
CA PHE A 423 2.68 -24.65 6.77
C PHE A 423 1.72 -23.59 7.32
N GLU A 424 0.93 -23.89 8.35
CA GLU A 424 0.07 -22.89 9.02
C GLU A 424 0.91 -21.71 9.53
N GLU A 425 2.01 -21.97 10.23
CA GLU A 425 2.92 -20.95 10.76
C GLU A 425 3.65 -20.19 9.65
N GLY A 426 4.17 -20.89 8.63
CA GLY A 426 4.93 -20.29 7.53
C GLY A 426 4.10 -19.46 6.55
N LEU A 427 2.83 -19.81 6.35
CA LEU A 427 1.94 -19.15 5.37
C LEU A 427 0.94 -18.18 6.04
N SER A 428 0.90 -18.07 7.38
CA SER A 428 -0.10 -17.27 8.11
C SER A 428 0.15 -15.75 8.17
N TYR A 429 1.22 -15.24 7.56
CA TYR A 429 1.53 -13.81 7.53
C TYR A 429 1.25 -13.20 6.16
N LYS A 430 0.18 -12.38 6.03
CA LYS A 430 -0.19 -11.38 4.98
C LYS A 430 0.06 -11.66 3.48
N GLU A 431 0.75 -12.72 3.12
CA GLU A 431 1.26 -13.04 1.79
C GLU A 431 0.40 -14.12 1.10
N TYR A 432 -0.41 -14.87 1.87
CA TYR A 432 -1.28 -15.95 1.38
C TYR A 432 -2.71 -15.88 1.93
N PRO A 433 -3.49 -14.82 1.63
CA PRO A 433 -4.83 -14.64 2.21
C PRO A 433 -5.81 -15.76 1.88
N LEU A 434 -5.69 -16.39 0.70
CA LEU A 434 -6.55 -17.52 0.31
C LEU A 434 -6.32 -18.76 1.19
N PHE A 435 -5.06 -19.06 1.53
CA PHE A 435 -4.74 -20.18 2.42
C PHE A 435 -5.29 -19.94 3.83
N ILE A 436 -5.09 -18.73 4.38
CA ILE A 436 -5.63 -18.37 5.70
C ILE A 436 -7.16 -18.46 5.68
N PHE A 437 -7.80 -18.02 4.59
CA PHE A 437 -9.25 -18.14 4.43
C PHE A 437 -9.74 -19.60 4.43
N GLU A 438 -9.01 -20.53 3.80
CA GLU A 438 -9.30 -21.96 3.91
C GLU A 438 -9.14 -22.49 5.34
N ILE A 439 -8.11 -22.05 6.07
CA ILE A 439 -7.92 -22.38 7.49
C ILE A 439 -9.09 -21.85 8.34
N VAL A 440 -9.59 -20.64 8.05
CA VAL A 440 -10.76 -20.06 8.72
C VAL A 440 -12.00 -20.93 8.49
N LYS A 441 -12.26 -21.35 7.25
CA LYS A 441 -13.38 -22.25 6.94
C LYS A 441 -13.26 -23.58 7.69
N LEU A 442 -12.08 -24.19 7.66
CA LEU A 442 -11.81 -25.46 8.35
C LEU A 442 -12.02 -25.34 9.87
N LYS A 443 -11.50 -24.28 10.50
CA LYS A 443 -11.68 -24.04 11.95
C LYS A 443 -13.12 -23.69 12.30
N MET A 444 -13.84 -22.96 11.46
CA MET A 444 -15.27 -22.69 11.68
C MET A 444 -16.09 -23.99 11.65
N SER A 445 -15.84 -24.86 10.67
CA SER A 445 -16.47 -26.19 10.64
C SER A 445 -16.11 -27.04 11.87
N PHE A 446 -14.86 -26.96 12.35
CA PHE A 446 -14.43 -27.61 13.59
C PHE A 446 -15.18 -27.10 14.82
N ILE A 447 -15.31 -25.79 14.98
CA ILE A 447 -16.03 -25.15 16.09
C ILE A 447 -17.50 -25.54 16.08
N LEU A 448 -18.14 -25.55 14.90
CA LEU A 448 -19.53 -25.98 14.75
C LEU A 448 -19.72 -27.46 15.12
N ALA A 449 -18.79 -28.31 14.69
CA ALA A 449 -18.80 -29.73 15.04
C ALA A 449 -18.62 -29.96 16.55
N LEU A 450 -17.69 -29.24 17.19
CA LEU A 450 -17.51 -29.27 18.65
C LEU A 450 -18.77 -28.83 19.39
N ASN A 451 -19.41 -27.75 18.93
CA ASN A 451 -20.64 -27.24 19.53
C ASN A 451 -21.80 -28.26 19.41
N GLU A 452 -21.91 -28.96 18.28
CA GLU A 452 -22.92 -29.99 18.09
C GLU A 452 -22.67 -31.22 18.97
N VAL A 453 -21.41 -31.65 19.11
CA VAL A 453 -21.05 -32.71 20.07
C VAL A 453 -21.28 -32.27 21.51
N GLN A 454 -21.01 -31.01 21.86
CA GLN A 454 -21.27 -30.49 23.21
C GLN A 454 -22.75 -30.60 23.60
N LYS A 455 -23.67 -30.24 22.69
CA LYS A 455 -25.12 -30.38 22.93
C LYS A 455 -25.51 -31.82 23.27
N ASN A 456 -24.81 -32.78 22.67
CA ASN A 456 -25.07 -34.22 22.81
C ASN A 456 -24.20 -34.91 23.88
N ASN A 457 -23.14 -34.26 24.36
CA ASN A 457 -22.18 -34.78 25.34
C ASN A 457 -21.55 -33.63 26.16
N SER A 458 -21.92 -33.52 27.44
CA SER A 458 -21.53 -32.44 28.34
C SER A 458 -20.13 -32.62 28.97
N LYS A 459 -19.08 -32.82 28.15
CA LYS A 459 -17.69 -32.80 28.67
C LYS A 459 -17.22 -31.37 28.95
N PHE A 460 -16.70 -31.13 30.16
CA PHE A 460 -16.28 -29.81 30.65
C PHE A 460 -15.18 -29.13 29.81
N SER A 461 -14.35 -29.88 29.07
CA SER A 461 -13.27 -29.31 28.25
C SER A 461 -13.73 -28.70 26.92
N ILE A 462 -14.86 -29.14 26.37
CA ILE A 462 -15.33 -28.75 25.03
C ILE A 462 -15.71 -27.25 24.96
N PRO A 463 -16.41 -26.65 25.94
CA PRO A 463 -16.72 -25.22 25.93
C PRO A 463 -15.48 -24.31 25.91
N GLN A 464 -14.40 -24.70 26.61
CA GLN A 464 -13.15 -23.92 26.63
C GLN A 464 -12.42 -24.00 25.29
N GLU A 465 -12.38 -25.20 24.68
CA GLU A 465 -11.81 -25.43 23.34
C GLU A 465 -12.57 -24.60 22.28
N ILE A 466 -13.91 -24.61 22.32
CA ILE A 466 -14.76 -23.78 21.46
C ILE A 466 -14.40 -22.30 21.60
N LYS A 467 -14.33 -21.77 22.83
CA LYS A 467 -14.02 -20.36 23.07
C LYS A 467 -12.65 -19.97 22.53
N PHE A 468 -11.63 -20.79 22.77
CA PHE A 468 -10.26 -20.55 22.30
C PHE A 468 -10.17 -20.51 20.78
N HIS A 469 -10.72 -21.52 20.10
CA HIS A 469 -10.68 -21.60 18.64
C HIS A 469 -11.56 -20.54 17.98
N ALA A 470 -12.73 -20.23 18.55
CA ALA A 470 -13.62 -19.18 18.03
C ALA A 470 -12.94 -17.82 18.04
N GLN A 471 -12.29 -17.43 19.15
CA GLN A 471 -11.59 -16.15 19.23
C GLN A 471 -10.50 -16.03 18.15
N LYS A 472 -9.58 -17.01 18.08
CA LYS A 472 -8.47 -17.01 17.11
C LYS A 472 -8.97 -17.00 15.66
N THR A 473 -10.09 -17.68 15.39
CA THR A 473 -10.66 -17.75 14.03
C THR A 473 -11.37 -16.46 13.64
N ILE A 474 -12.04 -15.80 14.59
CA ILE A 474 -12.65 -14.48 14.38
C ILE A 474 -11.57 -13.41 14.16
N ASP A 475 -10.47 -13.45 14.92
CA ASP A 475 -9.33 -12.55 14.71
C ASP A 475 -8.83 -12.62 13.26
N LEU A 476 -8.54 -13.83 12.79
CA LEU A 476 -8.06 -14.05 11.41
C LEU A 476 -9.09 -13.62 10.36
N LEU A 477 -10.37 -13.90 10.58
CA LEU A 477 -11.44 -13.50 9.65
C LEU A 477 -11.57 -11.97 9.56
N VAL A 478 -11.47 -11.27 10.70
CA VAL A 478 -11.52 -9.81 10.76
C VAL A 478 -10.36 -9.22 9.96
N ASP A 479 -9.13 -9.68 10.23
CA ASP A 479 -7.94 -9.20 9.50
C ASP A 479 -8.09 -9.40 7.98
N LEU A 480 -8.59 -10.56 7.56
CA LEU A 480 -8.81 -10.87 6.14
C LEU A 480 -9.88 -10.00 5.46
N ILE A 481 -10.95 -9.64 6.17
CA ILE A 481 -11.99 -8.73 5.64
C ILE A 481 -11.40 -7.32 5.46
N LEU A 482 -10.59 -6.88 6.44
CA LEU A 482 -9.98 -5.56 6.44
C LEU A 482 -8.86 -5.40 5.41
N ASP A 483 -8.20 -6.50 5.06
CA ASP A 483 -7.27 -6.56 3.92
C ASP A 483 -7.99 -6.36 2.56
N GLY A 484 -9.32 -6.25 2.53
CA GLY A 484 -10.09 -5.84 1.36
C GLY A 484 -10.45 -6.96 0.38
N ASN A 485 -10.39 -8.22 0.83
CA ASN A 485 -10.73 -9.37 -0.01
C ASN A 485 -12.25 -9.57 -0.12
N GLU A 486 -12.79 -9.32 -1.33
CA GLU A 486 -14.22 -9.37 -1.62
C GLU A 486 -14.83 -10.77 -1.44
N GLU A 487 -14.11 -11.84 -1.80
CA GLU A 487 -14.62 -13.22 -1.65
C GLU A 487 -14.89 -13.56 -0.18
N ILE A 488 -14.01 -13.10 0.70
CA ILE A 488 -14.07 -13.35 2.15
C ILE A 488 -15.24 -12.57 2.76
N ALA A 489 -15.40 -11.29 2.39
CA ALA A 489 -16.50 -10.46 2.84
C ALA A 489 -17.86 -11.03 2.40
N ILE A 490 -17.98 -11.48 1.14
CA ILE A 490 -19.20 -12.12 0.61
C ILE A 490 -19.50 -13.44 1.33
N TRP A 491 -18.48 -14.26 1.62
CA TRP A 491 -18.67 -15.50 2.37
C TRP A 491 -19.16 -15.21 3.79
N ALA A 492 -18.55 -14.26 4.51
CA ALA A 492 -18.99 -13.88 5.85
C ALA A 492 -20.44 -13.38 5.85
N GLU A 493 -20.81 -12.53 4.88
CA GLU A 493 -22.19 -12.07 4.69
C GLU A 493 -23.19 -13.23 4.48
N LYS A 494 -22.84 -14.24 3.65
CA LYS A 494 -23.67 -15.43 3.44
C LYS A 494 -23.86 -16.25 4.71
N GLN A 495 -22.79 -16.42 5.51
CA GLN A 495 -22.86 -17.17 6.77
C GLN A 495 -23.76 -16.46 7.80
N ILE A 496 -23.70 -15.14 7.88
CA ILE A 496 -24.56 -14.31 8.75
C ILE A 496 -26.02 -14.42 8.31
N LYS A 497 -26.32 -14.18 7.03
CA LYS A 497 -27.69 -14.20 6.48
C LYS A 497 -28.34 -15.56 6.58
N GLY A 498 -27.58 -16.63 6.36
CA GLY A 498 -28.09 -18.00 6.47
C GLY A 498 -28.34 -18.48 7.91
N ASN A 499 -27.96 -17.69 8.92
CA ASN A 499 -27.95 -18.09 10.34
C ASN A 499 -27.26 -19.44 10.58
N LYS A 500 -26.32 -19.81 9.70
CA LYS A 500 -25.68 -21.14 9.70
C LYS A 500 -24.62 -21.26 10.78
N ASN A 501 -23.99 -20.16 11.17
CA ASN A 501 -22.92 -20.13 12.13
C ASN A 501 -23.12 -19.03 13.19
N PRO A 502 -23.51 -19.38 14.44
CA PRO A 502 -23.74 -18.40 15.50
C PRO A 502 -22.44 -17.69 15.95
N PHE A 503 -21.26 -18.29 15.72
CA PHE A 503 -19.98 -17.69 16.11
C PHE A 503 -19.55 -16.55 15.18
N ILE A 504 -20.04 -16.54 13.94
CA ILE A 504 -19.79 -15.45 12.97
C ILE A 504 -20.65 -14.21 13.28
N LYS A 505 -21.76 -14.37 14.03
CA LYS A 505 -22.57 -13.26 14.56
C LYS A 505 -21.87 -12.56 15.73
N ASN A 506 -20.68 -12.03 15.46
CA ASN A 506 -19.81 -11.38 16.40
C ASN A 506 -19.62 -9.91 15.98
N TYR A 507 -19.74 -8.97 16.93
CA TYR A 507 -19.65 -7.53 16.66
C TYR A 507 -18.37 -7.14 15.90
N ARG A 508 -17.24 -7.86 16.06
CA ARG A 508 -15.98 -7.58 15.34
C ARG A 508 -16.08 -7.89 13.86
N VAL A 509 -16.73 -8.99 13.52
CA VAL A 509 -16.99 -9.36 12.11
C VAL A 509 -17.94 -8.35 11.48
N TYR A 510 -19.00 -7.97 12.20
CA TYR A 510 -19.91 -6.91 11.77
C TYR A 510 -19.21 -5.57 11.56
N ALA A 511 -18.32 -5.16 12.49
CA ALA A 511 -17.54 -3.94 12.37
C ALA A 511 -16.57 -3.98 11.18
N ALA A 512 -15.89 -5.11 10.96
CA ALA A 512 -15.00 -5.31 9.81
C ALA A 512 -15.76 -5.25 8.48
N LEU A 513 -16.95 -5.86 8.39
CA LEU A 513 -17.81 -5.77 7.21
C LEU A 513 -18.33 -4.35 6.98
N ALA A 514 -18.74 -3.66 8.05
CA ALA A 514 -19.17 -2.27 7.96
C ALA A 514 -18.04 -1.37 7.45
N GLU A 515 -16.80 -1.58 7.88
CA GLU A 515 -15.63 -0.88 7.35
C GLU A 515 -15.34 -1.23 5.89
N PHE A 516 -15.35 -2.51 5.55
CA PHE A 516 -15.14 -3.00 4.20
C PHE A 516 -16.08 -2.31 3.21
N TYR A 517 -17.37 -2.21 3.56
CA TYR A 517 -18.36 -1.52 2.75
C TYR A 517 -18.36 0.02 2.89
N ALA A 518 -17.61 0.58 3.83
CA ALA A 518 -17.34 2.02 3.88
C ALA A 518 -16.15 2.41 3.00
N THR A 519 -15.25 1.47 2.68
CA THR A 519 -13.93 1.74 2.08
C THR A 519 -13.89 1.46 0.57
N PRO A 520 -13.39 2.39 -0.27
CA PRO A 520 -13.16 2.15 -1.70
C PRO A 520 -12.22 0.95 -1.95
N PRO A 521 -12.45 0.15 -3.01
CA PRO A 521 -13.46 0.31 -4.06
C PRO A 521 -14.85 -0.26 -3.70
N HIS A 522 -15.03 -0.86 -2.53
CA HIS A 522 -16.18 -1.69 -2.18
C HIS A 522 -17.33 -0.92 -1.53
N VAL A 523 -17.42 0.40 -1.76
CA VAL A 523 -18.36 1.27 -1.05
C VAL A 523 -19.81 0.86 -1.31
N ASN A 524 -20.51 0.47 -0.25
CA ASN A 524 -21.95 0.16 -0.24
C ASN A 524 -22.58 0.60 1.08
N GLU A 525 -23.17 1.79 1.07
CA GLU A 525 -23.73 2.45 2.26
C GLU A 525 -24.84 1.62 2.94
N GLU A 526 -25.75 1.02 2.17
CA GLU A 526 -26.85 0.21 2.70
C GLU A 526 -26.34 -1.03 3.43
N LYS A 527 -25.41 -1.76 2.80
CA LYS A 527 -24.80 -2.95 3.43
C LYS A 527 -24.00 -2.57 4.65
N GLY A 528 -23.16 -1.54 4.55
CA GLY A 528 -22.33 -1.13 5.68
C GLY A 528 -23.17 -0.65 6.87
N LEU A 529 -24.25 0.10 6.63
CA LEU A 529 -25.19 0.52 7.68
C LEU A 529 -25.94 -0.68 8.28
N PHE A 530 -26.33 -1.66 7.47
CA PHE A 530 -26.93 -2.91 7.95
C PHE A 530 -25.99 -3.62 8.92
N PHE A 531 -24.74 -3.88 8.54
CA PHE A 531 -23.79 -4.58 9.40
C PHE A 531 -23.43 -3.77 10.65
N TYR A 532 -23.36 -2.44 10.54
CA TYR A 532 -23.16 -1.57 11.70
C TYR A 532 -24.29 -1.70 12.73
N ASN A 533 -25.55 -1.64 12.28
CA ASN A 533 -26.71 -1.75 13.17
C ASN A 533 -26.82 -3.14 13.81
N GLU A 534 -26.59 -4.21 13.05
CA GLU A 534 -26.54 -5.57 13.57
C GLU A 534 -25.36 -5.78 14.54
N GLY A 535 -24.22 -5.13 14.30
CA GLY A 535 -23.07 -5.12 15.19
C GLY A 535 -23.38 -4.50 16.56
N LYS A 536 -24.23 -3.48 16.62
CA LYS A 536 -24.68 -2.85 17.89
C LYS A 536 -25.57 -3.77 18.73
N THR A 537 -26.35 -4.64 18.09
CA THR A 537 -27.29 -5.54 18.78
C THR A 537 -26.64 -6.88 19.16
N SER A 538 -25.58 -7.29 18.46
CA SER A 538 -24.81 -8.51 18.74
C SER A 538 -23.77 -8.29 19.84
N THR A 539 -23.88 -9.07 20.93
CA THR A 539 -22.97 -9.19 22.11
C THR A 539 -21.96 -8.06 22.35
N LYS A 540 -22.14 -7.31 23.46
CA LYS A 540 -21.14 -6.39 24.03
C LYS A 540 -19.90 -7.17 24.48
N ASP A 541 -18.85 -7.15 23.68
CA ASP A 541 -17.53 -7.56 24.14
C ASP A 541 -16.94 -6.39 24.96
N PRO A 542 -16.33 -6.64 26.12
CA PRO A 542 -15.87 -5.58 27.02
C PRO A 542 -14.70 -4.76 26.47
N GLU A 543 -14.00 -5.25 25.45
CA GLU A 543 -12.91 -4.53 24.76
C GLU A 543 -13.34 -4.11 23.36
N GLU A 544 -13.98 -2.96 23.24
CA GLU A 544 -14.23 -2.34 21.94
C GLU A 544 -12.90 -2.12 21.19
N ASN A 545 -12.69 -2.92 20.13
CA ASN A 545 -11.60 -2.75 19.16
C ASN A 545 -11.53 -1.28 18.70
N LYS A 546 -10.32 -0.70 18.67
CA LYS A 546 -10.05 0.67 18.19
C LYS A 546 -10.73 0.95 16.84
N GLN A 547 -10.75 -0.05 15.97
CA GLN A 547 -11.35 0.04 14.65
C GLN A 547 -12.88 0.08 14.69
N ALA A 548 -13.52 -0.78 15.50
CA ALA A 548 -14.96 -0.73 15.71
C ALA A 548 -15.42 0.64 16.25
N LYS A 549 -14.61 1.28 17.12
CA LYS A 549 -14.84 2.66 17.54
C LYS A 549 -14.79 3.64 16.37
N LEU A 550 -13.81 3.54 15.49
CA LEU A 550 -13.68 4.43 14.32
C LEU A 550 -14.85 4.26 13.34
N VAL A 551 -15.23 3.01 13.06
CA VAL A 551 -16.40 2.69 12.23
C VAL A 551 -17.68 3.22 12.88
N SER A 552 -17.84 3.09 14.20
CA SER A 552 -18.99 3.66 14.90
C SER A 552 -19.05 5.18 14.77
N ILE A 553 -17.91 5.85 14.96
CA ILE A 553 -17.83 7.30 14.80
C ILE A 553 -18.13 7.69 13.35
N LEU A 554 -17.66 6.93 12.34
CA LEU A 554 -18.01 7.16 10.92
C LEU A 554 -19.52 7.09 10.70
N TYR A 555 -20.18 6.02 11.15
CA TYR A 555 -21.63 5.86 10.94
C TYR A 555 -22.44 6.86 11.78
N GLU A 556 -21.99 7.24 12.97
CA GLU A 556 -22.58 8.32 13.77
C GLU A 556 -22.43 9.68 13.10
N ALA A 557 -21.31 9.94 12.43
CA ALA A 557 -21.10 11.18 11.68
C ALA A 557 -22.04 11.30 10.47
N ILE A 558 -22.42 10.18 9.84
CA ILE A 558 -23.32 10.16 8.68
C ILE A 558 -24.79 10.10 9.11
N HIS A 559 -25.15 9.15 9.98
CA HIS A 559 -26.52 8.77 10.32
C HIS A 559 -26.94 9.08 11.77
N GLY A 560 -26.12 9.84 12.52
CA GLY A 560 -26.46 10.26 13.88
C GLY A 560 -27.85 10.89 13.96
N SER A 561 -28.58 10.60 15.05
CA SER A 561 -29.99 10.97 15.20
C SER A 561 -30.24 12.48 15.28
N THR A 562 -29.23 13.25 15.66
CA THR A 562 -29.28 14.73 15.70
C THR A 562 -28.09 15.34 14.95
N GLY A 563 -28.21 16.63 14.59
CA GLY A 563 -27.10 17.38 14.01
C GLY A 563 -25.89 17.50 14.96
N GLU A 564 -26.14 17.61 16.26
CA GLU A 564 -25.08 17.72 17.28
C GLU A 564 -24.26 16.44 17.40
N ILE A 565 -24.92 15.27 17.40
CA ILE A 565 -24.23 13.97 17.43
C ILE A 565 -23.36 13.80 16.19
N ARG A 566 -23.91 14.15 15.02
CA ARG A 566 -23.17 14.07 13.75
C ARG A 566 -21.93 14.97 13.78
N ARG A 567 -22.04 16.21 14.27
CA ARG A 567 -20.91 17.14 14.38
C ARG A 567 -19.85 16.66 15.39
N ALA A 568 -20.28 16.21 16.57
CA ALA A 568 -19.36 15.68 17.58
C ALA A 568 -18.57 14.46 17.06
N ALA A 569 -19.22 13.59 16.28
CA ALA A 569 -18.56 12.46 15.65
C ALA A 569 -17.53 12.89 14.59
N VAL A 570 -17.85 13.90 13.77
CA VAL A 570 -16.89 14.51 12.83
C VAL A 570 -15.67 15.08 13.56
N GLU A 571 -15.88 15.79 14.67
CA GLU A 571 -14.80 16.35 15.49
C GLU A 571 -13.90 15.25 16.07
N LEU A 572 -14.48 14.14 16.52
CA LEU A 572 -13.73 12.98 17.00
C LEU A 572 -12.86 12.35 15.90
N LEU A 573 -13.36 12.22 14.66
CA LEU A 573 -12.56 11.74 13.53
C LEU A 573 -11.39 12.68 13.23
N ASN A 574 -11.65 13.99 13.26
CA ASN A 574 -10.63 15.01 13.03
C ASN A 574 -9.55 15.00 14.12
N GLN A 575 -9.94 14.90 15.39
CA GLN A 575 -9.00 14.82 16.53
C GLN A 575 -8.10 13.57 16.46
N LYS A 576 -8.65 12.44 16.01
CA LYS A 576 -7.89 11.20 15.83
C LYS A 576 -6.99 11.20 14.58
N ARG A 577 -7.07 12.25 13.74
CA ARG A 577 -6.33 12.39 12.47
C ARG A 577 -6.61 11.28 11.47
N GLU A 578 -7.82 10.73 11.51
CA GLU A 578 -8.23 9.60 10.67
C GLU A 578 -8.84 10.13 9.37
N TYR A 579 -8.01 10.78 8.54
CA TYR A 579 -8.46 11.49 7.34
C TYR A 579 -9.20 10.59 6.35
N HIS A 580 -8.83 9.31 6.28
CA HIS A 580 -9.52 8.33 5.44
C HIS A 580 -11.03 8.28 5.77
N TYR A 581 -11.38 8.11 7.05
CA TYR A 581 -12.78 8.06 7.48
C TYR A 581 -13.46 9.43 7.36
N LEU A 582 -12.72 10.52 7.63
CA LEU A 582 -13.23 11.88 7.44
C LEU A 582 -13.65 12.12 5.98
N LYS A 583 -12.86 11.63 5.02
CA LYS A 583 -13.13 11.71 3.58
C LYS A 583 -14.43 11.00 3.20
N LEU A 584 -14.63 9.78 3.71
CA LEU A 584 -15.85 9.00 3.49
C LEU A 584 -17.09 9.74 4.00
N VAL A 585 -16.99 10.30 5.21
CA VAL A 585 -18.04 11.11 5.84
C VAL A 585 -18.26 12.43 5.09
N GLY A 586 -17.20 13.03 4.55
CA GLY A 586 -17.21 14.31 3.84
C GLY A 586 -18.08 14.34 2.59
N HIS A 587 -18.48 13.20 2.04
CA HIS A 587 -19.44 13.14 0.93
C HIS A 587 -20.91 13.28 1.35
N LYS A 588 -21.21 13.16 2.65
CA LYS A 588 -22.58 13.08 3.17
C LYS A 588 -22.86 14.03 4.33
N ASN A 589 -21.82 14.45 5.06
CA ASN A 589 -21.92 15.38 6.18
C ASN A 589 -21.30 16.75 5.84
N PRO A 590 -22.03 17.88 6.01
CA PRO A 590 -21.53 19.22 5.79
C PRO A 590 -20.28 19.61 6.59
N ASP A 591 -20.23 19.31 7.88
CA ASP A 591 -19.11 19.68 8.76
C ASP A 591 -17.83 18.92 8.33
N ALA A 592 -17.96 17.63 7.99
CA ALA A 592 -16.83 16.84 7.48
C ALA A 592 -16.38 17.31 6.10
N ALA A 593 -17.31 17.70 5.21
CA ALA A 593 -16.98 18.24 3.89
C ALA A 593 -16.13 19.52 4.02
N LEU A 594 -16.48 20.39 4.96
CA LEU A 594 -15.72 21.63 5.22
C LEU A 594 -14.29 21.34 5.71
N LEU A 595 -14.11 20.34 6.58
CA LEU A 595 -12.79 19.90 7.03
C LEU A 595 -11.98 19.22 5.92
N CYS A 596 -12.64 18.42 5.08
CA CYS A 596 -12.00 17.79 3.93
C CYS A 596 -11.55 18.85 2.92
N LEU A 597 -12.36 19.87 2.67
CA LEU A 597 -12.02 21.00 1.81
C LEU A 597 -10.77 21.75 2.32
N ASP A 598 -10.70 22.04 3.63
CA ASP A 598 -9.55 22.66 4.29
C ASP A 598 -8.27 21.80 4.10
N TYR A 599 -8.37 20.50 4.40
CA TYR A 599 -7.28 19.54 4.26
C TYR A 599 -6.79 19.43 2.81
N CYS A 600 -7.70 19.28 1.83
CA CYS A 600 -7.34 19.17 0.42
C CYS A 600 -6.61 20.44 -0.06
N LEU A 601 -7.04 21.63 0.38
CA LEU A 601 -6.38 22.89 0.03
C LEU A 601 -4.98 23.01 0.63
N ALA A 602 -4.81 22.59 1.89
CA ALA A 602 -3.51 22.54 2.56
C ALA A 602 -2.52 21.57 1.86
N ASN A 603 -3.03 20.45 1.32
CA ASN A 603 -2.24 19.42 0.64
C ASN A 603 -2.22 19.54 -0.90
N ASN A 604 -2.75 20.65 -1.44
CA ASN A 604 -2.81 20.92 -2.89
C ASN A 604 -3.56 19.87 -3.74
N GLN A 605 -4.58 19.21 -3.17
CA GLN A 605 -5.43 18.22 -3.84
C GLN A 605 -6.67 18.87 -4.47
N LEU A 606 -6.47 19.63 -5.54
CA LEU A 606 -7.50 20.55 -6.09
C LEU A 606 -8.73 19.83 -6.69
N ASP A 607 -8.55 18.69 -7.35
CA ASP A 607 -9.68 17.96 -7.97
C ASP A 607 -10.58 17.29 -6.93
N GLU A 608 -9.98 16.86 -5.82
CA GLU A 608 -10.70 16.29 -4.69
C GLU A 608 -11.46 17.38 -3.92
N ALA A 609 -10.84 18.55 -3.71
CA ALA A 609 -11.47 19.69 -3.05
C ALA A 609 -12.82 20.10 -3.68
N LYS A 610 -12.93 20.06 -5.01
CA LYS A 610 -14.16 20.41 -5.76
C LYS A 610 -15.37 19.57 -5.33
N GLN A 611 -15.14 18.33 -4.91
CA GLN A 611 -16.22 17.40 -4.56
C GLN A 611 -16.93 17.80 -3.26
N TYR A 612 -16.27 18.59 -2.40
CA TYR A 612 -16.78 18.95 -1.07
C TYR A 612 -17.46 20.31 -1.00
N ILE A 613 -17.24 21.21 -1.96
CA ILE A 613 -17.69 22.62 -1.90
C ILE A 613 -19.19 22.76 -1.65
N THR A 614 -20.01 22.10 -2.48
CA THR A 614 -21.48 22.21 -2.40
C THR A 614 -22.01 21.79 -1.04
N LEU A 615 -21.39 20.77 -0.43
CA LEU A 615 -21.81 20.25 0.86
C LEU A 615 -21.23 21.08 2.02
N ALA A 616 -19.97 21.52 1.92
CA ALA A 616 -19.31 22.40 2.89
C ALA A 616 -20.03 23.74 3.05
N ARG A 617 -20.59 24.30 1.96
CA ARG A 617 -21.43 25.51 2.00
C ARG A 617 -22.65 25.39 2.91
N LYS A 618 -23.13 24.17 3.21
CA LYS A 618 -24.23 23.93 4.15
C LYS A 618 -23.78 23.97 5.62
N ALA A 619 -22.49 23.77 5.91
CA ALA A 619 -21.94 23.88 7.26
C ALA A 619 -21.56 25.33 7.57
N ASP A 620 -20.74 25.93 6.70
CA ASP A 620 -20.32 27.32 6.82
C ASP A 620 -20.14 27.91 5.42
N ARG A 621 -21.14 28.69 5.00
CA ARG A 621 -21.14 29.32 3.68
C ARG A 621 -19.98 30.30 3.50
N ALA A 622 -19.66 31.07 4.54
CA ALA A 622 -18.64 32.11 4.47
C ALA A 622 -17.24 31.51 4.35
N LYS A 623 -16.93 30.52 5.20
CA LYS A 623 -15.64 29.80 5.16
C LYS A 623 -15.49 28.96 3.90
N ALA A 624 -16.54 28.26 3.45
CA ALA A 624 -16.50 27.48 2.22
C ALA A 624 -16.30 28.37 0.97
N ALA A 625 -16.94 29.53 0.89
CA ALA A 625 -16.73 30.48 -0.20
C ALA A 625 -15.29 31.02 -0.24
N TYR A 626 -14.67 31.27 0.91
CA TYR A 626 -13.25 31.66 0.98
C TYR A 626 -12.33 30.54 0.47
N PHE A 627 -12.59 29.30 0.86
CA PHE A 627 -11.83 28.14 0.38
C PHE A 627 -12.02 27.89 -1.11
N GLU A 628 -13.22 28.09 -1.64
CA GLU A 628 -13.48 28.05 -3.08
C GLU A 628 -12.75 29.17 -3.82
N ALA A 629 -12.68 30.38 -3.26
CA ALA A 629 -11.87 31.46 -3.81
C ALA A 629 -10.39 31.06 -3.91
N LEU A 630 -9.81 30.48 -2.86
CA LEU A 630 -8.42 29.97 -2.88
C LEU A 630 -8.22 28.87 -3.91
N LEU A 631 -9.19 27.98 -4.07
CA LEU A 631 -9.16 26.92 -5.08
C LEU A 631 -9.13 27.49 -6.50
N VAL A 632 -10.01 28.44 -6.78
CA VAL A 632 -10.13 29.08 -8.10
C VAL A 632 -8.89 29.91 -8.42
N ASP A 633 -8.35 30.63 -7.43
CA ASP A 633 -7.11 31.40 -7.58
C ASP A 633 -5.91 30.49 -7.93
N LYS A 634 -5.74 29.36 -7.23
CA LYS A 634 -4.72 28.34 -7.57
C LYS A 634 -4.89 27.78 -8.99
N GLN A 635 -6.12 27.76 -9.51
CA GLN A 635 -6.42 27.34 -10.89
C GLN A 635 -6.37 28.50 -11.91
N LYS A 636 -5.93 29.69 -11.50
CA LYS A 636 -5.87 30.91 -12.33
C LYS A 636 -7.24 31.34 -12.89
N GLY A 637 -8.32 31.02 -12.19
CA GLY A 637 -9.67 31.47 -12.52
C GLY A 637 -10.02 32.79 -11.83
N ASP A 638 -11.21 33.32 -12.12
CA ASP A 638 -11.76 34.49 -11.44
C ASP A 638 -12.28 34.13 -10.05
N PHE A 639 -11.44 34.33 -9.03
CA PHE A 639 -11.77 34.01 -7.64
C PHE A 639 -12.59 35.11 -6.95
N MET A 640 -12.69 36.30 -7.54
CA MET A 640 -13.27 37.48 -6.91
C MET A 640 -14.74 37.30 -6.50
N PRO A 641 -15.61 36.64 -7.30
CA PRO A 641 -17.00 36.40 -6.90
C PRO A 641 -17.12 35.62 -5.58
N PHE A 642 -16.34 34.54 -5.43
CA PHE A 642 -16.35 33.70 -4.23
C PHE A 642 -15.71 34.40 -3.03
N PHE A 643 -14.67 35.19 -3.28
CA PHE A 643 -14.01 35.99 -2.25
C PHE A 643 -14.94 37.06 -1.68
N LEU A 644 -15.71 37.74 -2.53
CA LEU A 644 -16.71 38.71 -2.10
C LEU A 644 -17.88 38.06 -1.37
N GLU A 645 -18.31 36.86 -1.80
CA GLU A 645 -19.29 36.06 -1.06
C GLU A 645 -18.79 35.77 0.36
N ALA A 646 -17.53 35.35 0.54
CA ALA A 646 -16.97 35.09 1.87
C ALA A 646 -16.97 36.32 2.78
N ILE A 647 -16.70 37.50 2.21
CA ILE A 647 -16.70 38.79 2.92
C ILE A 647 -18.12 39.20 3.29
N GLU A 648 -19.07 39.09 2.36
CA GLU A 648 -20.49 39.43 2.58
C GLU A 648 -21.11 38.56 3.68
N PHE A 649 -20.79 37.27 3.73
CA PHE A 649 -21.23 36.35 4.78
C PHE A 649 -20.40 36.42 6.07
N GLY A 650 -19.45 37.35 6.19
CA GLY A 650 -18.78 37.67 7.45
C GLY A 650 -17.57 36.81 7.82
N PHE A 651 -16.87 36.18 6.87
CA PHE A 651 -15.65 35.45 7.18
C PHE A 651 -14.47 36.39 7.42
N ALA A 652 -14.09 36.57 8.70
CA ALA A 652 -13.07 37.56 9.11
C ALA A 652 -11.72 37.45 8.38
N HIS A 653 -11.25 36.24 8.07
CA HIS A 653 -9.99 36.04 7.35
C HIS A 653 -10.03 36.57 5.91
N ALA A 654 -11.19 36.49 5.23
CA ALA A 654 -11.35 37.06 3.89
C ALA A 654 -11.19 38.59 3.94
N GLY A 655 -11.74 39.23 4.97
CA GLY A 655 -11.59 40.66 5.17
C GLY A 655 -10.14 41.09 5.46
N TYR A 656 -9.44 40.35 6.32
CA TYR A 656 -8.02 40.57 6.57
C TYR A 656 -7.17 40.41 5.30
N ALA A 657 -7.46 39.37 4.50
CA ALA A 657 -6.78 39.12 3.24
C ALA A 657 -6.99 40.28 2.24
N LEU A 658 -8.22 40.80 2.13
CA LEU A 658 -8.51 41.95 1.26
C LEU A 658 -7.71 43.19 1.68
N ARG A 659 -7.70 43.52 2.99
CA ARG A 659 -6.93 44.64 3.51
C ARG A 659 -5.45 44.49 3.15
N LYS A 660 -4.88 43.31 3.39
CA LYS A 660 -3.47 43.02 3.10
C LYS A 660 -3.16 43.13 1.61
N MET A 661 -4.02 42.61 0.73
CA MET A 661 -3.85 42.73 -0.72
C MET A 661 -3.79 44.19 -1.15
N LEU A 662 -4.75 45.02 -0.70
CA LEU A 662 -4.77 46.45 -1.02
C LEU A 662 -3.54 47.19 -0.51
N SER A 663 -3.12 46.95 0.74
CA SER A 663 -1.90 47.57 1.29
C SER A 663 -0.65 47.20 0.48
N VAL A 664 -0.50 45.93 0.09
CA VAL A 664 0.64 45.48 -0.73
C VAL A 664 0.62 46.11 -2.11
N LEU A 665 -0.55 46.22 -2.76
CA LEU A 665 -0.67 46.87 -4.07
C LEU A 665 -0.32 48.36 -3.99
N LEU A 666 -0.74 49.04 -2.93
CA LEU A 666 -0.40 50.44 -2.66
C LEU A 666 1.11 50.62 -2.44
N GLU A 667 1.74 49.79 -1.61
CA GLU A 667 3.19 49.81 -1.37
C GLU A 667 4.00 49.56 -2.66
N LYS A 668 3.53 48.64 -3.51
CA LYS A 668 4.16 48.31 -4.79
C LYS A 668 3.81 49.27 -5.92
N LYS A 669 2.96 50.28 -5.67
CA LYS A 669 2.46 51.23 -6.67
C LYS A 669 1.80 50.57 -7.88
N GLN A 670 1.12 49.43 -7.70
CA GLN A 670 0.41 48.72 -8.75
C GLN A 670 -0.99 49.32 -8.97
N ILE A 671 -1.05 50.59 -9.37
CA ILE A 671 -2.28 51.39 -9.37
C ILE A 671 -3.30 50.93 -10.42
N GLU A 672 -2.83 50.46 -11.58
CA GLU A 672 -3.70 49.90 -12.62
C GLU A 672 -4.53 48.73 -12.10
N GLU A 673 -3.91 47.81 -11.37
CA GLU A 673 -4.60 46.66 -10.77
C GLU A 673 -5.63 47.09 -9.72
N ILE A 674 -5.30 48.11 -8.91
CA ILE A 674 -6.24 48.70 -7.95
C ILE A 674 -7.45 49.29 -8.69
N ASN A 675 -7.20 50.09 -9.74
CA ASN A 675 -8.24 50.78 -10.51
C ASN A 675 -9.18 49.78 -11.20
N GLU A 676 -8.63 48.77 -11.88
CA GLU A 676 -9.40 47.81 -12.66
C GLU A 676 -10.18 46.82 -11.80
N ARG A 677 -9.59 46.32 -10.71
CA ARG A 677 -10.16 45.19 -9.95
C ARG A 677 -10.74 45.53 -8.60
N TYR A 678 -10.22 46.56 -7.91
CA TYR A 678 -10.53 46.78 -6.50
C TYR A 678 -11.29 48.08 -6.22
N LEU A 679 -11.09 49.14 -7.01
CA LEU A 679 -11.70 50.44 -6.79
C LEU A 679 -13.23 50.31 -6.68
N ASN A 680 -13.87 49.67 -7.65
CA ASN A 680 -15.33 49.51 -7.66
C ASN A 680 -15.87 48.62 -6.52
N LEU A 681 -15.02 47.87 -5.83
CA LEU A 681 -15.42 47.13 -4.63
C LEU A 681 -15.72 48.07 -3.45
N LEU A 682 -15.12 49.25 -3.41
CA LEU A 682 -15.40 50.26 -2.39
C LEU A 682 -16.84 50.79 -2.48
N ASN A 683 -17.54 50.62 -3.60
CA ASN A 683 -18.97 50.95 -3.69
C ASN A 683 -19.87 49.87 -3.04
N LYS A 684 -19.31 48.78 -2.50
CA LYS A 684 -20.05 47.74 -1.79
C LYS A 684 -20.00 48.00 -0.28
N PRO A 685 -21.15 48.17 0.40
CA PRO A 685 -21.17 48.52 1.84
C PRO A 685 -20.43 47.52 2.75
N PHE A 686 -20.56 46.22 2.46
CA PHE A 686 -19.89 45.17 3.24
C PHE A 686 -18.36 45.20 3.08
N VAL A 687 -17.83 45.69 1.95
CA VAL A 687 -16.39 45.89 1.74
C VAL A 687 -15.91 47.09 2.55
N LEU A 688 -16.64 48.21 2.50
CA LEU A 688 -16.32 49.41 3.29
C LEU A 688 -16.27 49.14 4.79
N ASN A 689 -17.16 48.30 5.30
CA ASN A 689 -17.20 47.94 6.71
C ASN A 689 -16.00 47.12 7.21
N ILE A 690 -15.26 46.47 6.30
CA ILE A 690 -14.12 45.62 6.62
C ILE A 690 -12.78 46.37 6.49
N LEU A 691 -12.72 47.34 5.59
CA LEU A 691 -11.54 48.18 5.40
C LEU A 691 -11.46 49.26 6.48
N THR A 692 -10.23 49.73 6.75
CA THR A 692 -10.00 50.90 7.61
C THR A 692 -10.01 52.16 6.78
N VAL A 693 -10.44 53.29 7.38
CA VAL A 693 -10.45 54.61 6.71
C VAL A 693 -9.13 54.94 6.00
N PRO A 694 -7.92 54.78 6.58
CA PRO A 694 -6.67 55.04 5.86
C PRO A 694 -6.49 54.20 4.58
N VAL A 695 -6.86 52.91 4.59
CA VAL A 695 -6.73 52.06 3.40
C VAL A 695 -7.71 52.50 2.31
N ILE A 696 -8.94 52.85 2.67
CA ILE A 696 -9.93 53.40 1.74
C ILE A 696 -9.40 54.69 1.13
N LYS A 697 -8.94 55.62 1.97
CA LYS A 697 -8.36 56.91 1.59
C LYS A 697 -7.19 56.73 0.61
N ASP A 698 -6.19 55.95 0.98
CA ASP A 698 -4.98 55.76 0.19
C ASP A 698 -5.28 55.09 -1.16
N THR A 699 -6.23 54.15 -1.18
CA THR A 699 -6.71 53.50 -2.41
C THR A 699 -7.31 54.51 -3.38
N ILE A 700 -8.21 55.37 -2.89
CA ILE A 700 -8.89 56.38 -3.72
C ILE A 700 -7.87 57.42 -4.22
N MET A 701 -7.03 57.93 -3.32
CA MET A 701 -6.01 58.95 -3.65
C MET A 701 -4.99 58.43 -4.66
N ALA A 702 -4.55 57.18 -4.53
CA ALA A 702 -3.57 56.61 -5.45
C ALA A 702 -4.12 56.49 -6.87
N VAL A 703 -5.38 56.06 -7.02
CA VAL A 703 -6.03 56.01 -8.35
C VAL A 703 -6.24 57.41 -8.89
N TYR A 704 -6.78 58.33 -8.09
CA TYR A 704 -7.01 59.72 -8.50
C TYR A 704 -5.73 60.40 -9.02
N ASN A 705 -4.61 60.23 -8.30
CA ASN A 705 -3.32 60.82 -8.67
C ASN A 705 -2.65 60.15 -9.88
N SER A 706 -3.01 58.91 -10.20
CA SER A 706 -2.49 58.22 -11.39
C SER A 706 -3.16 58.67 -12.68
N THR A 707 -4.35 59.25 -12.58
CA THR A 707 -5.12 59.77 -13.69
C THR A 707 -4.47 61.06 -14.21
N GLY A 708 -3.64 60.96 -15.25
CA GLY A 708 -2.86 62.08 -15.79
C GLY A 708 -3.64 63.11 -16.61
N ASP A 709 -4.89 62.79 -16.99
CA ASP A 709 -5.76 63.68 -17.76
C ASP A 709 -6.74 64.43 -16.84
N THR A 710 -6.75 65.76 -16.93
CA THR A 710 -7.69 66.65 -16.26
C THR A 710 -9.15 66.25 -16.46
N GLN A 711 -9.52 65.78 -17.66
CA GLN A 711 -10.90 65.37 -17.94
C GLN A 711 -11.29 64.09 -17.20
N GLN A 712 -10.38 63.12 -17.11
CA GLN A 712 -10.61 61.87 -16.38
C GLN A 712 -10.63 62.10 -14.86
N GLN A 713 -9.81 63.02 -14.36
CA GLN A 713 -9.86 63.45 -12.96
C GLN A 713 -11.20 64.11 -12.60
N GLU A 714 -11.72 64.96 -13.48
CA GLU A 714 -13.04 65.59 -13.31
C GLU A 714 -14.14 64.53 -13.32
N GLU A 715 -14.13 63.58 -14.26
CA GLU A 715 -15.08 62.47 -14.29
C GLU A 715 -15.02 61.59 -13.02
N PHE A 716 -13.82 61.34 -12.50
CA PHE A 716 -13.64 60.61 -11.24
C PHE A 716 -14.29 61.33 -10.06
N ARG A 717 -14.07 62.65 -9.94
CA ARG A 717 -14.66 63.50 -8.88
C ARG A 717 -16.18 63.59 -9.01
N GLU A 718 -16.68 63.85 -10.21
CA GLU A 718 -18.09 64.12 -10.45
C GLU A 718 -18.96 62.87 -10.45
N LYS A 719 -18.45 61.74 -10.96
CA LYS A 719 -19.23 60.49 -11.05
C LYS A 719 -18.85 59.49 -9.99
N TRP A 720 -17.58 59.09 -9.91
CA TRP A 720 -17.18 57.96 -9.05
C TRP A 720 -17.23 58.33 -7.57
N MET A 721 -16.61 59.43 -7.17
CA MET A 721 -16.61 59.92 -5.78
C MET A 721 -18.01 60.29 -5.30
N PHE A 722 -18.81 60.93 -6.16
CA PHE A 722 -20.20 61.21 -5.86
C PHE A 722 -21.00 59.93 -5.60
N ASN A 723 -20.87 58.90 -6.46
CA ASN A 723 -21.52 57.61 -6.27
C ASN A 723 -21.11 56.94 -4.96
N LEU A 724 -19.82 56.96 -4.60
CA LEU A 724 -19.34 56.44 -3.31
C LEU A 724 -20.04 57.14 -2.14
N LEU A 725 -20.13 58.48 -2.16
CA LEU A 725 -20.80 59.25 -1.10
C LEU A 725 -22.30 58.98 -1.03
N VAL A 726 -22.96 58.78 -2.17
CA VAL A 726 -24.36 58.36 -2.22
C VAL A 726 -24.55 56.98 -1.59
N VAL A 727 -23.67 56.01 -1.88
CA VAL A 727 -23.67 54.70 -1.23
C VAL A 727 -23.48 54.86 0.28
N VAL A 728 -22.46 55.60 0.71
CA VAL A 728 -22.17 55.85 2.13
C VAL A 728 -23.37 56.51 2.81
N LYS A 729 -24.03 57.48 2.17
CA LYS A 729 -25.22 58.17 2.69
C LYS A 729 -26.38 57.21 2.94
N ASN A 730 -26.65 56.33 1.99
CA ASN A 730 -27.86 55.49 1.95
C ASN A 730 -27.69 54.12 2.64
N THR A 731 -26.48 53.77 3.08
CA THR A 731 -26.20 52.47 3.71
C THR A 731 -25.63 52.64 5.13
N GLU A 732 -25.75 51.58 5.93
CA GLU A 732 -25.17 51.51 7.26
C GLU A 732 -23.69 51.13 7.18
N ILE A 733 -22.83 52.07 7.57
CA ILE A 733 -21.38 51.89 7.59
C ILE A 733 -20.87 52.23 8.98
N VAL A 734 -20.06 51.35 9.56
CA VAL A 734 -19.56 51.49 10.94
C VAL A 734 -18.67 52.73 11.09
N GLN A 735 -17.76 52.94 10.13
CA GLN A 735 -16.80 54.06 10.13
C GLN A 735 -17.29 55.26 9.31
N LYS A 736 -18.61 55.43 9.18
CA LYS A 736 -19.25 56.43 8.28
C LYS A 736 -18.81 57.86 8.56
N THR A 737 -18.84 58.25 9.83
CA THR A 737 -18.45 59.61 10.26
C THR A 737 -16.97 59.84 10.00
N ASP A 738 -16.10 58.94 10.46
CA ASP A 738 -14.64 59.07 10.31
C ASP A 738 -14.21 59.12 8.85
N LEU A 739 -14.83 58.30 8.00
CA LEU A 739 -14.59 58.29 6.55
C LEU A 739 -14.95 59.64 5.92
N VAL A 740 -16.14 60.17 6.22
CA VAL A 740 -16.60 61.44 5.63
C VAL A 740 -15.79 62.62 6.15
N VAL A 741 -15.44 62.64 7.44
CA VAL A 741 -14.56 63.66 8.01
C VAL A 741 -13.21 63.64 7.30
N THR A 742 -12.57 62.47 7.17
CA THR A 742 -11.28 62.30 6.48
C THR A 742 -11.33 62.76 5.02
N ILE A 743 -12.42 62.46 4.31
CA ILE A 743 -12.58 62.90 2.92
C ILE A 743 -12.65 64.44 2.84
N ILE A 744 -13.35 65.11 3.76
CA ILE A 744 -13.47 66.57 3.76
C ILE A 744 -12.16 67.24 4.17
N THR A 745 -11.48 66.75 5.21
CA THR A 745 -10.29 67.39 5.78
C THR A 745 -9.02 67.08 5.00
N GLU A 746 -8.84 65.84 4.55
CA GLU A 746 -7.57 65.37 3.97
C GLU A 746 -7.63 65.13 2.46
N CYS A 747 -8.83 64.90 1.90
CA CYS A 747 -8.99 64.56 0.48
C CYS A 747 -9.97 65.49 -0.24
N ARG A 748 -10.00 66.75 0.18
CA ARG A 748 -10.94 67.77 -0.31
C ARG A 748 -10.99 67.86 -1.83
N GLU A 749 -9.84 67.73 -2.48
CA GLU A 749 -9.73 67.78 -3.93
C GLU A 749 -10.54 66.68 -4.63
N LEU A 750 -10.85 65.56 -3.97
CA LEU A 750 -11.67 64.51 -4.57
C LEU A 750 -13.16 64.86 -4.68
N LEU A 751 -13.61 65.93 -4.04
CA LEU A 751 -15.02 66.29 -3.95
C LEU A 751 -15.42 67.27 -5.05
N SER A 752 -16.44 66.90 -5.82
CA SER A 752 -17.23 67.87 -6.58
C SER A 752 -18.09 68.72 -5.64
N ASP A 753 -18.62 69.85 -6.15
CA ASP A 753 -19.52 70.71 -5.40
C ASP A 753 -20.76 69.95 -4.88
N GLU A 754 -21.32 69.06 -5.71
CA GLU A 754 -22.42 68.16 -5.33
C GLU A 754 -22.00 67.14 -4.29
N GLY A 755 -20.84 66.49 -4.48
CA GLY A 755 -20.29 65.50 -3.53
C GLY A 755 -20.07 66.10 -2.14
N LEU A 756 -19.59 67.34 -2.08
CA LEU A 756 -19.39 68.05 -0.83
C LEU A 756 -20.71 68.34 -0.08
N LEU A 757 -21.77 68.73 -0.78
CA LEU A 757 -23.11 68.88 -0.16
C LEU A 757 -23.65 67.54 0.35
N VAL A 758 -23.39 66.44 -0.36
CA VAL A 758 -23.74 65.08 0.09
C VAL A 758 -22.96 64.72 1.35
N ALA A 759 -21.66 64.98 1.40
CA ALA A 759 -20.80 64.72 2.56
C ALA A 759 -21.27 65.49 3.81
N LEU A 760 -21.56 66.79 3.68
CA LEU A 760 -22.12 67.60 4.77
C LEU A 760 -23.50 67.10 5.22
N SER A 761 -24.34 66.66 4.29
CA SER A 761 -25.63 66.04 4.59
C SER A 761 -25.48 64.74 5.37
N ILE A 762 -24.44 63.95 5.14
CA ILE A 762 -24.15 62.72 5.91
C ILE A 762 -23.84 63.08 7.36
N LEU A 763 -22.92 64.02 7.61
CA LEU A 763 -22.53 64.43 8.96
C LEU A 763 -23.70 65.02 9.76
N SER A 764 -24.51 65.86 9.11
CA SER A 764 -25.75 66.40 9.69
C SER A 764 -26.72 65.29 10.10
N LYS A 765 -26.96 64.31 9.22
CA LYS A 765 -27.82 63.15 9.55
C LYS A 765 -27.28 62.29 10.69
N GLN A 766 -25.96 62.19 10.83
CA GLN A 766 -25.30 61.49 11.94
C GLN A 766 -25.28 62.32 13.24
N ARG A 767 -25.94 63.50 13.27
CA ARG A 767 -25.94 64.43 14.41
C ARG A 767 -24.54 64.84 14.86
N TYR A 768 -23.55 64.79 13.97
CA TYR A 768 -22.16 65.11 14.31
C TYR A 768 -22.01 66.54 14.85
N PHE A 769 -22.82 67.47 14.35
CA PHE A 769 -22.79 68.88 14.76
C PHE A 769 -23.59 69.20 16.03
N ASP A 770 -24.07 68.19 16.76
CA ASP A 770 -24.71 68.38 18.07
C ASP A 770 -23.67 68.47 19.21
N GLU A 771 -22.44 68.06 18.97
CA GLU A 771 -21.29 68.12 19.89
C GLU A 771 -20.30 69.24 19.47
N PRO A 772 -19.37 69.69 20.35
CA PRO A 772 -18.30 70.60 19.94
C PRO A 772 -17.45 69.94 18.84
N GLY A 773 -17.72 70.29 17.59
CA GLY A 773 -17.13 69.64 16.42
C GLY A 773 -15.61 69.80 16.33
N ASP A 774 -14.95 68.88 15.61
CA ASP A 774 -13.51 68.90 15.35
C ASP A 774 -13.06 70.24 14.74
N PRO A 775 -12.15 71.00 15.40
CA PRO A 775 -11.62 72.26 14.88
C PRO A 775 -11.07 72.18 13.46
N PHE A 776 -10.43 71.06 13.08
CA PHE A 776 -9.85 70.89 11.74
C PHE A 776 -10.94 70.75 10.67
N LEU A 777 -12.02 70.05 10.99
CA LEU A 777 -13.17 69.92 10.11
C LEU A 777 -13.90 71.26 9.95
N LEU A 778 -14.11 71.98 11.05
CA LEU A 778 -14.75 73.32 11.01
C LEU A 778 -13.94 74.29 10.14
N ASP A 779 -12.61 74.29 10.28
CA ASP A 779 -11.72 75.10 9.46
C ASP A 779 -11.75 74.72 7.97
N ALA A 780 -11.78 73.42 7.67
CA ALA A 780 -11.93 72.93 6.29
C ALA A 780 -13.27 73.40 5.67
N ILE A 781 -14.37 73.30 6.41
CA ILE A 781 -15.70 73.77 5.98
C ILE A 781 -15.71 75.29 5.78
N ALA A 782 -15.09 76.05 6.70
CA ALA A 782 -14.96 77.50 6.60
C ALA A 782 -14.16 77.91 5.35
N GLN A 783 -13.06 77.23 5.09
CA GLN A 783 -12.24 77.45 3.89
C GLN A 783 -13.03 77.15 2.62
N ILE A 784 -13.77 76.05 2.58
CA ILE A 784 -14.65 75.66 1.48
C ILE A 784 -15.68 76.75 1.15
N ILE A 785 -16.40 77.24 2.16
CA ILE A 785 -17.42 78.29 1.99
C ILE A 785 -16.76 79.56 1.44
N THR A 786 -15.60 79.93 2.00
CA THR A 786 -14.87 81.15 1.61
C THR A 786 -14.37 81.09 0.16
N GLU A 787 -13.85 79.95 -0.28
CA GLU A 787 -13.38 79.78 -1.66
C GLU A 787 -14.52 79.75 -2.67
N GLN A 788 -15.64 79.11 -2.33
CA GLN A 788 -16.79 79.00 -3.22
C GLN A 788 -17.57 80.30 -3.32
N ASP A 789 -17.62 81.12 -2.25
CA ASP A 789 -18.32 82.40 -2.28
C ASP A 789 -17.74 83.37 -3.34
N LYS A 790 -16.42 83.30 -3.55
CA LYS A 790 -15.70 84.05 -4.60
C LYS A 790 -16.21 83.78 -6.02
N LYS A 791 -16.86 82.63 -6.27
CA LYS A 791 -17.36 82.25 -7.61
C LYS A 791 -18.69 82.90 -8.00
N GLY A 792 -19.31 83.71 -7.12
CA GLY A 792 -20.53 84.47 -7.46
C GLY A 792 -21.84 83.81 -7.01
N PRO A 793 -22.96 84.57 -6.93
CA PRO A 793 -24.19 84.14 -6.25
C PRO A 793 -25.03 83.15 -7.06
N LYS A 794 -24.77 83.05 -8.38
CA LYS A 794 -25.46 82.11 -9.29
C LYS A 794 -24.77 80.75 -9.37
N HIS A 795 -23.64 80.58 -8.69
CA HIS A 795 -22.91 79.32 -8.67
C HIS A 795 -23.71 78.26 -7.90
N PHE A 796 -23.86 77.07 -8.48
CA PHE A 796 -24.70 75.98 -7.94
C PHE A 796 -24.38 75.68 -6.46
N PHE A 797 -23.10 75.55 -6.12
CA PHE A 797 -22.68 75.29 -4.75
C PHE A 797 -23.18 76.37 -3.77
N ASN A 798 -23.11 77.65 -4.17
CA ASN A 798 -23.50 78.76 -3.31
C ASN A 798 -25.01 78.75 -3.04
N LEU A 799 -25.83 78.33 -4.00
CA LEU A 799 -27.26 78.14 -3.78
C LEU A 799 -27.52 76.99 -2.78
N GLY A 800 -26.86 75.84 -2.97
CA GLY A 800 -27.06 74.66 -2.13
C GLY A 800 -26.52 74.78 -0.70
N ILE A 801 -25.36 75.43 -0.50
CA ILE A 801 -24.71 75.51 0.81
C ILE A 801 -25.47 76.42 1.78
N TYR A 802 -26.01 77.56 1.34
CA TYR A 802 -26.77 78.45 2.22
C TYR A 802 -28.14 77.86 2.59
N ASP A 803 -28.77 77.10 1.69
CA ASP A 803 -29.96 76.31 2.01
C ASP A 803 -29.65 75.19 3.02
N PHE A 804 -28.49 74.53 2.89
CA PHE A 804 -28.03 73.54 3.88
C PHE A 804 -27.78 74.19 5.25
N LEU A 805 -27.04 75.30 5.29
CA LEU A 805 -26.71 76.01 6.54
C LEU A 805 -27.96 76.57 7.24
N LYS A 806 -28.96 77.02 6.47
CA LYS A 806 -30.26 77.45 7.01
C LYS A 806 -30.95 76.34 7.79
N ASN A 807 -30.86 75.11 7.29
CA ASN A 807 -31.42 73.93 7.94
C ASN A 807 -30.50 73.32 9.02
N ASN A 808 -29.27 73.83 9.17
CA ASN A 808 -28.24 73.33 10.09
C ASN A 808 -27.57 74.47 10.87
N THR A 809 -28.38 75.32 11.52
CA THR A 809 -27.89 76.52 12.23
C THR A 809 -26.88 76.22 13.34
N LYS A 810 -26.90 75.02 13.93
CA LYS A 810 -25.88 74.58 14.90
C LYS A 810 -24.47 74.58 14.32
N LEU A 811 -24.30 74.13 13.07
CA LEU A 811 -23.00 74.19 12.37
C LEU A 811 -22.54 75.64 12.21
N VAL A 812 -23.44 76.57 11.90
CA VAL A 812 -23.11 78.00 11.78
C VAL A 812 -22.59 78.55 13.11
N VAL A 813 -23.21 78.16 14.24
CA VAL A 813 -22.74 78.54 15.58
C VAL A 813 -21.36 77.94 15.87
N LEU A 814 -21.15 76.66 15.58
CA LEU A 814 -19.83 76.01 15.75
C LEU A 814 -18.73 76.68 14.92
N LEU A 815 -19.01 77.01 13.66
CA LEU A 815 -18.07 77.71 12.77
C LEU A 815 -17.71 79.11 13.28
N MET A 816 -18.65 79.81 13.91
CA MET A 816 -18.44 81.16 14.45
C MET A 816 -17.83 81.17 15.86
N ASN A 817 -17.90 80.05 16.58
CA ASN A 817 -17.27 79.87 17.89
C ASN A 817 -15.82 79.33 17.78
N ASN A 818 -15.45 78.73 16.65
CA ASN A 818 -14.06 78.40 16.35
C ASN A 818 -13.31 79.65 15.83
N SER A 819 -12.22 80.03 16.49
CA SER A 819 -11.49 81.27 16.20
C SER A 819 -10.94 81.36 14.76
N SER A 820 -10.38 80.27 14.22
CA SER A 820 -9.78 80.21 12.88
C SER A 820 -10.85 80.23 11.79
N SER A 821 -11.91 79.44 11.98
CA SER A 821 -13.10 79.43 11.11
C SER A 821 -13.79 80.80 11.06
N LYS A 822 -13.97 81.44 12.23
CA LYS A 822 -14.58 82.78 12.37
C LYS A 822 -13.77 83.84 11.61
N GLU A 823 -12.45 83.84 11.75
CA GLU A 823 -11.57 84.80 11.07
C GLU A 823 -11.72 84.72 9.54
N ARG A 824 -11.78 83.50 8.99
CA ARG A 824 -11.97 83.27 7.55
C ARG A 824 -13.35 83.70 7.08
N LEU A 825 -14.40 83.29 7.79
CA LEU A 825 -15.78 83.53 7.40
C LEU A 825 -16.24 84.97 7.62
N ALA A 826 -15.61 85.72 8.53
CA ALA A 826 -15.89 87.15 8.72
C ALA A 826 -15.54 87.99 7.48
N GLN A 827 -14.63 87.50 6.62
CA GLN A 827 -14.26 88.13 5.35
C GLN A 827 -15.22 87.76 4.20
N CYS A 828 -16.19 86.87 4.43
CA CYS A 828 -17.14 86.40 3.45
C CYS A 828 -18.45 87.21 3.53
N GLU A 829 -18.63 88.18 2.63
CA GLU A 829 -19.78 89.11 2.62
C GLU A 829 -21.14 88.40 2.55
N ARG A 830 -21.24 87.27 1.82
CA ARG A 830 -22.50 86.53 1.74
C ARG A 830 -22.79 85.72 2.99
N PHE A 831 -21.77 85.13 3.60
CA PHE A 831 -21.94 84.38 4.85
C PHE A 831 -22.34 85.30 5.99
N THR A 832 -21.70 86.47 6.10
CA THR A 832 -22.06 87.49 7.11
C THR A 832 -23.45 88.10 6.85
N SER A 833 -23.81 88.34 5.58
CA SER A 833 -25.17 88.74 5.18
C SER A 833 -26.22 87.67 5.49
N PHE A 834 -25.90 86.39 5.28
CA PHE A 834 -26.77 85.25 5.58
C PHE A 834 -27.07 85.15 7.09
N ILE A 835 -26.04 85.24 7.95
CA ILE A 835 -26.21 85.26 9.41
C ILE A 835 -27.16 86.38 9.84
N LYS A 836 -26.97 87.59 9.30
CA LYS A 836 -27.82 88.76 9.60
C LYS A 836 -29.26 88.56 9.13
N LYS A 837 -29.45 88.02 7.92
CA LYS A 837 -30.77 87.80 7.30
C LYS A 837 -31.58 86.72 8.00
N GLU A 838 -30.95 85.62 8.38
CA GLU A 838 -31.60 84.48 9.04
C GLU A 838 -31.61 84.60 10.58
N GLN A 839 -31.14 85.74 11.13
CA GLN A 839 -31.16 86.07 12.57
C GLN A 839 -30.53 85.00 13.48
N ILE A 840 -29.40 84.41 13.06
CA ILE A 840 -28.73 83.35 13.80
C ILE A 840 -28.00 83.95 15.02
N ARG A 841 -28.33 83.48 16.24
CA ARG A 841 -27.67 83.92 17.48
C ARG A 841 -26.33 83.19 17.67
N ILE A 842 -25.25 83.94 17.79
CA ILE A 842 -23.89 83.43 18.09
C ILE A 842 -23.57 83.83 19.52
N GLU A 843 -23.35 82.87 20.42
CA GLU A 843 -22.92 83.14 21.79
C GLU A 843 -21.41 83.42 21.78
N GLU A 844 -21.01 84.67 22.05
CA GLU A 844 -19.60 85.01 22.21
C GLU A 844 -19.05 84.35 23.47
N SER A 845 -18.10 83.42 23.29
CA SER A 845 -17.37 82.74 24.35
C SER A 845 -16.32 83.62 25.04
N ASP A 846 -16.64 84.90 25.28
CA ASP A 846 -15.84 85.81 26.11
C ASP A 846 -16.61 86.15 27.39
N LYS A 847 -16.60 85.19 28.32
CA LYS A 847 -16.43 85.37 29.78
C LYS A 847 -16.73 84.06 30.49
N VAL A 848 -15.67 83.47 31.05
CA VAL A 848 -15.76 82.58 32.21
C VAL A 848 -16.56 83.32 33.29
N LYS A 849 -17.85 82.98 33.42
CA LYS A 849 -18.66 83.33 34.59
C LYS A 849 -18.66 82.12 35.49
N ASN A 850 -18.08 82.35 36.66
CA ASN A 850 -18.05 81.53 37.85
C ASN A 850 -19.34 80.72 38.08
N GLN A 851 -19.13 79.51 38.59
CA GLN A 851 -20.11 78.63 39.24
C GLN A 851 -21.30 79.39 39.87
N PRO A 852 -22.54 78.92 39.67
CA PRO A 852 -23.60 79.15 40.63
C PRO A 852 -23.61 78.01 41.66
N SER A 853 -23.37 78.39 42.90
CA SER A 853 -23.68 77.65 44.10
C SER A 853 -25.12 77.13 44.09
N LEU A 854 -25.28 75.82 44.27
CA LEU A 854 -26.52 75.17 44.68
C LEU A 854 -26.91 75.68 46.07
N ALA A 855 -27.78 76.69 46.13
CA ALA A 855 -28.52 77.03 47.32
C ALA A 855 -29.89 77.63 46.95
N ASN A 856 -30.92 76.91 47.39
CA ASN A 856 -32.29 77.36 47.65
C ASN A 856 -33.21 77.66 46.46
N LEU A 857 -34.05 76.67 46.15
CA LEU A 857 -35.51 76.82 46.22
C LEU A 857 -36.12 75.44 46.49
N GLY A 858 -36.21 75.10 47.77
CA GLY A 858 -37.16 74.11 48.25
C GLY A 858 -38.50 74.80 48.51
N LEU A 859 -39.60 74.11 48.19
CA LEU A 859 -40.90 74.28 48.85
C LEU A 859 -41.77 73.04 48.54
N PHE A 860 -42.29 72.44 49.63
CA PHE A 860 -43.19 71.28 49.77
C PHE A 860 -42.52 69.89 49.65
N GLY A 861 -42.38 69.04 50.67
CA GLY A 861 -42.74 69.06 52.09
C GLY A 861 -42.47 67.66 52.69
N ASP A 862 -41.73 67.62 53.81
CA ASP A 862 -41.70 66.66 54.94
C ASP A 862 -42.13 65.19 54.78
N ASN A 863 -41.21 64.23 54.98
CA ASN A 863 -40.95 63.55 56.27
C ASN A 863 -40.28 62.16 56.13
N ASN A 864 -38.98 62.11 56.48
CA ASN A 864 -38.28 61.13 57.33
C ASN A 864 -38.84 59.70 57.49
N ASN A 865 -38.09 58.66 57.07
CA ASN A 865 -37.09 57.98 57.92
C ASN A 865 -36.45 56.75 57.24
N LEU A 866 -35.12 56.66 57.40
CA LEU A 866 -34.20 55.53 57.22
C LEU A 866 -34.61 54.27 58.03
N PRO A 867 -33.99 53.06 57.89
CA PRO A 867 -32.57 52.86 57.55
C PRO A 867 -32.17 51.64 56.69
N GLU A 868 -30.87 51.63 56.39
CA GLU A 868 -30.02 50.56 55.88
C GLU A 868 -30.17 49.22 56.65
N GLU A 869 -29.96 48.07 55.97
CA GLU A 869 -28.88 47.15 56.32
C GLU A 869 -28.68 45.99 55.31
N LYS A 870 -27.48 45.39 55.44
CA LYS A 870 -26.75 44.47 54.55
C LYS A 870 -27.36 43.05 54.43
N GLY A 871 -26.94 42.31 53.39
CA GLY A 871 -27.22 40.87 53.18
C GLY A 871 -26.69 39.94 54.31
N PRO A 872 -26.84 38.58 54.26
CA PRO A 872 -26.52 37.73 53.09
C PRO A 872 -27.35 36.42 52.89
N SER A 873 -27.25 35.82 51.68
CA SER A 873 -27.32 34.37 51.33
C SER A 873 -28.60 33.53 51.71
N PRO A 874 -28.69 32.20 51.44
CA PRO A 874 -28.78 31.48 50.15
C PRO A 874 -29.92 30.40 50.06
N SER A 875 -30.18 29.87 48.85
CA SER A 875 -30.74 28.51 48.53
C SER A 875 -32.19 28.16 49.00
N PRO A 876 -32.89 27.07 48.56
CA PRO A 876 -32.42 25.84 47.88
C PRO A 876 -33.33 25.23 46.75
N MET A 877 -32.84 24.10 46.23
CA MET A 877 -33.48 23.03 45.45
C MET A 877 -34.88 22.56 45.93
N GLY A 878 -35.66 21.98 45.00
CA GLY A 878 -36.34 20.69 45.30
C GLY A 878 -37.66 20.35 44.58
N THR A 879 -37.58 19.46 43.57
CA THR A 879 -38.54 18.39 43.18
C THR A 879 -39.97 18.73 42.67
N LYS A 880 -40.39 18.14 41.53
CA LYS A 880 -41.20 16.89 41.49
C LYS A 880 -41.54 16.40 40.07
N LYS A 881 -41.76 15.09 40.03
CA LYS A 881 -42.24 14.20 38.96
C LYS A 881 -43.49 14.69 38.21
N GLY A 882 -43.54 14.33 36.93
CA GLY A 882 -44.68 14.28 36.02
C GLY A 882 -44.22 13.67 34.72
#